data_AF-A0A839FGD1-F1
#
_entry.id   AF-A0A839FGD1-F1
#
_cell.length_a   1.000
_cell.length_b   1.000
_cell.length_c   1.000
_cell.angle_alpha   90.00
_cell.angle_beta   90.00
_cell.angle_gamma   90.00
#
_symmetry.space_group_name_H-M   'P 1'
#
loop_
_entity.id
_entity.type
_entity.pdbx_description
1 polymer ?
#
loop_
_entity_poly.entity_id
_entity_poly.type
_entity_poly.pdbx_seq_one_letter_code
_entity_poly.pdbx_strand_id
1 'polypeptide(L)'
;MATLILQGIGAYIGGALLSAGGYLIDRALSSTKHIEGARLSSMRPMTAEEGAALPKVYGAVRLAGTLIWATRFEEVKSSHRSGAKGGPKVTNYSYVANFAIALAEGEISFVRRIWADGKEVDQSAINMRVYKGTASQLPDPLIEAKQGTGNAPAYRNTAYVVFERFPLEVHGNRVPQFQFEVVRAVGALAQNLKAVALIPGATEFGLSPSLVTCEPSHGETRGLNRNCLQSATDWQASLDELQSLCPRLEHVAIVVPWFGTDLRAAHCAVRPGVMDRKGYGESEEWRAGDIKRHEAHLLSRVNDCAAYGGTPSDRSVVEAIRSAKARGLKVTLYPFVMLDIKADNSLPDPYGGVRQAAYPWRGRITCHPAPYHQGSVNGTAAAAREVAAFLGTVDAGAFRVKGENVGYHGKADDWGYRRFILHLAHLAVCAGGVDAFLLGSELCSLTIIRDEDNRFPFVAGLCALAGDVRAVLGSSCTLTYGADWTEYFGHHPQDRSGDVYFHLDPLWAHPAIGAVGIDNYMPLSDWRDEDYSISGPDGFAAPCDLDALQGQIAGGEGFNWYYASDADRTSRRRTPITDGSGKPWVYRYKDIASWWKNAHFNRKAGIESAKPTEWRPMGKPLWFTEIGCPAVDKGPNQPNVFPDAKSSEGAFPYFSDRGRSDIAQNRFLRAHLEYWRSHGGAMLDTSRIYVWAWDTRPFPAFPLNRKLWSDGDHWMTGHWLNGRLSGVALDELIGAVLADFGVTRVDAEGADGFVSGFIVEEPTSARAVLEPLLAVFGVNAFEEGATLVFQSASRMHKQKPLIDGFVEPEDAGPVSRKLHEIMEQPARVEISYRDPMLDYQAAMVSAERLDGKGTENMALPGMLDAGQAKSLAENWMQGRRAARRTANFELPWKYAALKAGDRIRLDTTAPVKDYIITSIEDGATRRIEAKGLPRHVSYPNNAPLPASTEAGASAVFGRPSFHLCDLPMWPGAETPVAQLRVAAFARPWTGASIYASPEDTGFEPRTVVADRAAIGRLVDILPGGVSGRLLNSASLEVELHFGELRSTTLAQLFNGANSALLAAPDGHWEILQFLNAQEIAPDHWRLTGLLRGQCGTEREALQSREKGAVFILLDGAVLPAGLKARETGLALHWRVGASGQDLSDRYFSTVTATGGVRALEPLEPVHIRSRLHDNGDLHVSWIRRGRIDADSWLAVDIPLGEDREIYRIEIRNSGKLIRSVEVAQPEWTYPVAERLPDFASLSAPVDFRVAMISGTIGTGRFARMILS
;
A
#
# COMPACT_ATOMS: atom_id res chain seq x y z
N MET A 1 60.91 39.75 -61.67
CA MET A 1 60.70 39.55 -60.22
C MET A 1 59.32 40.10 -59.85
N ALA A 2 58.29 39.23 -59.82
CA ALA A 2 56.95 39.42 -59.20
C ALA A 2 55.94 38.41 -59.79
N THR A 3 56.22 37.09 -59.75
CA THR A 3 55.21 36.04 -60.09
C THR A 3 55.55 34.64 -59.54
N LEU A 4 56.37 34.51 -58.49
CA LEU A 4 56.80 33.19 -57.98
C LEU A 4 56.85 33.05 -56.44
N ILE A 5 56.16 33.93 -55.70
CA ILE A 5 56.12 33.87 -54.21
C ILE A 5 54.70 33.57 -53.65
N LEU A 6 53.65 33.53 -54.48
CA LEU A 6 52.27 33.28 -54.02
C LEU A 6 51.70 31.88 -54.33
N GLN A 7 52.50 30.95 -54.84
CA GLN A 7 52.08 29.54 -55.04
C GLN A 7 52.56 28.57 -53.94
N GLY A 8 53.39 29.01 -52.99
CA GLY A 8 53.93 28.16 -51.91
C GLY A 8 52.99 27.95 -50.70
N ILE A 9 51.95 28.77 -50.54
CA ILE A 9 51.04 28.70 -49.37
C ILE A 9 49.67 28.09 -49.73
N GLY A 10 49.29 28.09 -51.02
CA GLY A 10 48.03 27.47 -51.49
C GLY A 10 48.11 25.96 -51.77
N ALA A 11 49.31 25.42 -52.02
CA ALA A 11 49.47 24.00 -52.39
C ALA A 11 49.65 23.05 -51.19
N TYR A 12 49.97 23.56 -49.99
CA TYR A 12 50.08 22.73 -48.77
C TYR A 12 48.74 22.53 -48.04
N ILE A 13 47.67 23.20 -48.49
CA ILE A 13 46.32 23.10 -47.88
C ILE A 13 45.30 22.45 -48.84
N GLY A 14 45.58 22.35 -50.15
CA GLY A 14 44.60 21.86 -51.14
C GLY A 14 44.81 20.45 -51.72
N GLY A 15 45.89 19.74 -51.37
CA GLY A 15 46.36 18.57 -52.14
C GLY A 15 46.42 17.20 -51.46
N ALA A 16 46.01 17.07 -50.18
CA ALA A 16 46.00 15.80 -49.44
C ALA A 16 44.60 15.50 -48.87
N LEU A 17 43.58 15.74 -49.69
CA LEU A 17 42.15 15.73 -49.34
C LEU A 17 41.47 14.35 -49.52
N LEU A 18 42.20 13.22 -49.42
CA LEU A 18 41.60 11.89 -49.64
C LEU A 18 41.99 10.72 -48.71
N SER A 19 42.76 10.89 -47.61
CA SER A 19 42.87 9.77 -46.63
C SER A 19 43.35 10.06 -45.20
N ALA A 20 43.73 11.27 -44.82
CA ALA A 20 44.10 11.57 -43.44
C ALA A 20 44.09 13.08 -43.21
N GLY A 21 43.09 13.63 -42.52
CA GLY A 21 43.05 15.09 -42.37
C GLY A 21 41.95 15.73 -41.52
N GLY A 22 41.02 14.97 -40.92
CA GLY A 22 40.09 15.51 -39.90
C GLY A 22 40.60 15.37 -38.47
N TYR A 23 41.42 14.35 -38.21
CA TYR A 23 41.78 13.91 -36.85
C TYR A 23 42.79 14.81 -36.12
N LEU A 24 43.66 15.51 -36.86
CA LEU A 24 44.73 16.32 -36.26
C LEU A 24 44.30 17.77 -35.96
N ILE A 25 43.33 18.32 -36.70
CA ILE A 25 42.76 19.65 -36.40
C ILE A 25 41.73 19.55 -35.28
N ASP A 26 41.01 18.42 -35.17
CA ASP A 26 40.13 18.17 -34.02
C ASP A 26 40.92 18.09 -32.70
N ARG A 27 42.15 17.52 -32.68
CA ARG A 27 42.93 17.37 -31.43
C ARG A 27 43.56 18.68 -30.92
N ALA A 28 43.85 19.65 -31.80
CA ALA A 28 44.31 20.99 -31.42
C ALA A 28 43.17 21.91 -30.92
N LEU A 29 41.91 21.52 -31.19
CA LEU A 29 40.69 22.20 -30.73
C LEU A 29 39.90 21.36 -29.70
N SER A 30 40.38 20.17 -29.30
CA SER A 30 39.70 19.24 -28.38
C SER A 30 40.07 19.43 -26.90
N SER A 31 40.11 20.66 -26.42
CA SER A 31 39.69 20.91 -25.04
C SER A 31 38.29 21.51 -25.10
N THR A 32 37.29 20.67 -24.84
CA THR A 32 35.85 21.01 -24.76
C THR A 32 35.21 21.52 -26.07
N LYS A 33 34.79 20.61 -26.95
CA LYS A 33 33.54 20.86 -27.68
C LYS A 33 32.43 20.71 -26.64
N HIS A 34 31.91 21.83 -26.14
CA HIS A 34 30.74 21.83 -25.27
C HIS A 34 29.54 21.40 -26.13
N ILE A 35 29.30 20.09 -26.19
CA ILE A 35 28.08 19.54 -26.73
C ILE A 35 27.05 19.73 -25.62
N GLU A 36 26.04 20.55 -25.85
CA GLU A 36 24.94 20.68 -24.89
C GLU A 36 24.26 19.31 -24.75
N GLY A 37 24.45 18.66 -23.60
CA GLY A 37 23.72 17.45 -23.24
C GLY A 37 22.22 17.74 -23.09
N ALA A 38 21.41 16.68 -23.03
CA ALA A 38 19.97 16.82 -22.82
C ALA A 38 19.69 17.67 -21.58
N ARG A 39 19.05 18.83 -21.74
CA ARG A 39 18.67 19.70 -20.63
C ARG A 39 17.49 19.06 -19.90
N LEU A 40 17.54 19.00 -18.57
CA LEU A 40 16.38 18.65 -17.77
C LEU A 40 15.38 19.81 -17.90
N SER A 41 14.40 19.69 -18.80
CA SER A 41 13.27 20.62 -18.80
C SER A 41 12.36 20.30 -17.62
N SER A 42 11.64 21.30 -17.11
CA SER A 42 10.41 21.01 -16.38
C SER A 42 9.58 20.02 -17.20
N MET A 43 8.83 19.18 -16.51
CA MET A 43 8.04 18.15 -17.17
C MET A 43 7.18 18.78 -18.27
N ARG A 44 7.35 18.32 -19.51
CA ARG A 44 6.74 18.97 -20.67
C ARG A 44 5.21 18.91 -20.57
N PRO A 45 4.49 19.97 -20.99
CA PRO A 45 3.05 19.90 -21.10
C PRO A 45 2.67 18.90 -22.20
N MET A 46 1.47 18.34 -22.08
CA MET A 46 0.86 17.55 -23.16
C MET A 46 0.64 18.46 -24.37
N THR A 47 1.10 18.01 -25.54
CA THR A 47 0.94 18.73 -26.81
C THR A 47 -0.02 17.98 -27.74
N ALA A 48 -0.48 18.69 -28.77
CA ALA A 48 -1.28 18.13 -29.87
C ALA A 48 -0.65 18.50 -31.23
N GLU A 49 0.66 18.77 -31.24
CA GLU A 49 1.39 19.24 -32.41
C GLU A 49 1.99 18.06 -33.19
N GLU A 50 1.93 18.13 -34.52
CA GLU A 50 2.65 17.21 -35.40
C GLU A 50 4.16 17.48 -35.32
N GLY A 51 4.97 16.42 -35.27
CA GLY A 51 6.43 16.52 -35.15
C GLY A 51 6.97 16.42 -33.72
N ALA A 52 6.10 16.30 -32.70
CA ALA A 52 6.51 15.95 -31.36
C ALA A 52 7.17 14.56 -31.33
N ALA A 53 8.28 14.43 -30.59
CA ALA A 53 9.01 13.18 -30.47
C ALA A 53 8.26 12.16 -29.60
N LEU A 54 8.35 10.87 -29.96
CA LEU A 54 7.93 9.77 -29.09
C LEU A 54 9.08 9.38 -28.17
N PRO A 55 8.91 9.46 -26.84
CA PRO A 55 9.99 9.16 -25.92
C PRO A 55 10.24 7.66 -25.81
N LYS A 56 11.49 7.27 -25.56
CA LYS A 56 11.86 5.91 -25.15
C LYS A 56 11.99 5.86 -23.64
N VAL A 57 11.31 4.90 -23.02
CA VAL A 57 11.25 4.71 -21.57
C VAL A 57 12.02 3.45 -21.19
N TYR A 58 12.73 3.48 -20.06
CA TYR A 58 13.39 2.34 -19.43
C TYR A 58 13.12 2.39 -17.93
N GLY A 59 12.59 1.32 -17.33
CA GLY A 59 12.14 1.33 -15.94
C GLY A 59 10.86 2.15 -15.73
N ALA A 60 10.69 2.75 -14.54
CA ALA A 60 9.52 3.56 -14.19
C ALA A 60 9.82 5.06 -14.34
N VAL A 61 9.02 5.76 -15.15
CA VAL A 61 9.19 7.20 -15.39
C VAL A 61 7.85 7.93 -15.44
N ARG A 62 7.84 9.21 -15.11
CA ARG A 62 6.69 10.09 -15.34
C ARG A 62 6.92 10.97 -16.56
N LEU A 63 5.97 10.96 -17.50
CA LEU A 63 5.98 11.80 -18.70
C LEU A 63 4.58 12.34 -19.04
N ALA A 64 4.53 13.40 -19.85
CA ALA A 64 3.31 13.79 -20.55
C ALA A 64 3.27 13.09 -21.90
N GLY A 65 2.06 12.78 -22.38
CA GLY A 65 1.89 12.19 -23.69
C GLY A 65 1.57 13.23 -24.77
N THR A 66 1.39 12.76 -26.00
CA THR A 66 0.94 13.56 -27.15
C THR A 66 -0.48 13.17 -27.54
N LEU A 67 -1.39 14.14 -27.68
CA LEU A 67 -2.76 13.89 -28.15
C LEU A 67 -2.73 13.47 -29.63
N ILE A 68 -3.17 12.25 -29.94
CA ILE A 68 -3.10 11.67 -31.31
C ILE A 68 -4.48 11.50 -31.97
N TRP A 69 -5.55 11.56 -31.18
CA TRP A 69 -6.92 11.44 -31.66
C TRP A 69 -7.89 12.07 -30.66
N ALA A 70 -8.94 12.75 -31.13
CA ALA A 70 -10.03 13.25 -30.29
C ALA A 70 -11.32 13.40 -31.10
N THR A 71 -12.47 13.20 -30.45
CA THR A 71 -13.77 13.58 -31.03
C THR A 71 -14.17 14.99 -30.61
N ARG A 72 -15.20 15.55 -31.27
CA ARG A 72 -15.92 16.70 -30.70
C ARG A 72 -16.49 16.34 -29.33
N PHE A 73 -16.63 17.33 -28.44
CA PHE A 73 -17.22 17.13 -27.13
C PHE A 73 -18.68 16.71 -27.24
N GLU A 74 -19.09 15.77 -26.39
CA GLU A 74 -20.48 15.35 -26.25
C GLU A 74 -21.12 16.14 -25.10
N GLU A 75 -22.24 16.80 -25.40
CA GLU A 75 -23.01 17.62 -24.46
C GLU A 75 -24.03 16.74 -23.73
N VAL A 76 -23.90 16.65 -22.40
CA VAL A 76 -24.84 15.95 -21.51
C VAL A 76 -25.73 17.00 -20.84
N LYS A 77 -27.03 16.97 -21.17
CA LYS A 77 -28.03 17.87 -20.58
C LYS A 77 -28.70 17.19 -19.41
N SER A 78 -28.61 17.78 -18.22
CA SER A 78 -29.49 17.42 -17.10
C SER A 78 -30.46 18.57 -16.85
N SER A 79 -31.76 18.28 -16.93
CA SER A 79 -32.78 19.31 -16.72
C SER A 79 -33.61 19.04 -15.49
N HIS A 80 -33.57 19.96 -14.54
CA HIS A 80 -34.37 19.93 -13.32
C HIS A 80 -35.36 21.09 -13.35
N ARG A 81 -36.59 20.82 -12.92
CA ARG A 81 -37.65 21.85 -12.80
C ARG A 81 -37.59 22.38 -11.38
N SER A 82 -37.24 23.66 -11.19
CA SER A 82 -37.26 24.24 -9.84
C SER A 82 -38.70 24.56 -9.44
N GLY A 83 -39.19 23.96 -8.36
CA GLY A 83 -40.50 24.25 -7.78
C GLY A 83 -41.68 23.46 -8.37
N ALA A 84 -42.74 23.30 -7.58
CA ALA A 84 -43.98 22.66 -8.00
C ALA A 84 -44.87 23.68 -8.76
N LYS A 85 -45.41 23.25 -9.92
CA LYS A 85 -46.30 24.02 -10.83
C LYS A 85 -45.66 25.26 -11.49
N GLY A 86 -44.88 25.03 -12.56
CA GLY A 86 -44.62 26.05 -13.59
C GLY A 86 -43.30 26.81 -13.51
N GLY A 87 -42.39 26.44 -12.60
CA GLY A 87 -41.08 27.08 -12.49
C GLY A 87 -40.15 26.81 -13.68
N PRO A 88 -39.10 27.65 -13.85
CA PRO A 88 -38.17 27.56 -14.98
C PRO A 88 -37.45 26.21 -15.00
N LYS A 89 -37.33 25.64 -16.21
CA LYS A 89 -36.53 24.44 -16.46
C LYS A 89 -35.05 24.83 -16.45
N VAL A 90 -34.36 24.58 -15.34
CA VAL A 90 -32.91 24.78 -15.24
C VAL A 90 -32.25 23.60 -15.94
N THR A 91 -31.58 23.88 -17.06
CA THR A 91 -30.82 22.88 -17.81
C THR A 91 -29.34 23.11 -17.53
N ASN A 92 -28.72 22.19 -16.81
CA ASN A 92 -27.28 22.16 -16.62
C ASN A 92 -26.65 21.40 -17.78
N TYR A 93 -25.52 21.92 -18.24
CA TYR A 93 -24.74 21.35 -19.33
C TYR A 93 -23.42 20.86 -18.76
N SER A 94 -23.15 19.56 -18.89
CA SER A 94 -21.83 18.98 -18.65
C SER A 94 -21.30 18.39 -19.95
N TYR A 95 -19.98 18.27 -20.06
CA TYR A 95 -19.32 17.81 -21.28
C TYR A 95 -18.48 16.58 -21.00
N VAL A 96 -18.51 15.63 -21.92
CA VAL A 96 -17.61 14.47 -21.93
C VAL A 96 -16.85 14.42 -23.25
N ALA A 97 -15.63 13.86 -23.21
CA ALA A 97 -14.79 13.74 -24.40
C ALA A 97 -14.22 12.33 -24.59
N ASN A 98 -13.99 11.98 -25.85
CA ASN A 98 -13.23 10.80 -26.25
C ASN A 98 -11.93 11.27 -26.89
N PHE A 99 -10.81 10.73 -26.44
CA PHE A 99 -9.49 11.08 -26.98
C PHE A 99 -8.46 9.99 -26.71
N ALA A 100 -7.37 10.00 -27.46
CA ALA A 100 -6.25 9.10 -27.30
C ALA A 100 -4.92 9.87 -27.18
N ILE A 101 -4.05 9.39 -26.30
CA ILE A 101 -2.77 10.01 -25.98
C ILE A 101 -1.66 8.99 -26.18
N ALA A 102 -0.72 9.26 -27.10
CA ALA A 102 0.51 8.50 -27.26
C ALA A 102 1.47 8.78 -26.10
N LEU A 103 2.06 7.72 -25.56
CA LEU A 103 2.94 7.79 -24.40
C LEU A 103 4.40 7.58 -24.78
N ALA A 104 4.73 6.43 -25.36
CA ALA A 104 6.12 6.04 -25.58
C ALA A 104 6.26 5.14 -26.82
N GLU A 105 7.48 5.12 -27.37
CA GLU A 105 7.86 4.14 -28.39
C GLU A 105 8.11 2.77 -27.75
N GLY A 106 7.66 1.71 -28.44
CA GLY A 106 7.86 0.32 -28.04
C GLY A 106 6.89 -0.20 -26.98
N GLU A 107 7.10 -1.45 -26.59
CA GLU A 107 6.26 -2.13 -25.62
C GLU A 107 6.56 -1.66 -24.19
N ILE A 108 5.52 -1.20 -23.48
CA ILE A 108 5.53 -0.90 -22.04
C ILE A 108 4.91 -2.05 -21.24
N SER A 109 5.29 -2.18 -19.97
CA SER A 109 4.69 -3.16 -19.06
C SER A 109 3.26 -2.76 -18.69
N PHE A 110 3.08 -1.53 -18.17
CA PHE A 110 1.79 -0.96 -17.77
C PHE A 110 1.91 0.55 -17.50
N VAL A 111 0.76 1.20 -17.25
CA VAL A 111 0.67 2.58 -16.71
C VAL A 111 0.30 2.46 -15.24
N ARG A 112 1.16 2.94 -14.33
CA ARG A 112 0.93 2.83 -12.88
C ARG A 112 -0.04 3.90 -12.41
N ARG A 113 0.28 5.19 -12.58
CA ARG A 113 -0.52 6.33 -12.10
C ARG A 113 -0.79 7.34 -13.22
N ILE A 114 -1.88 8.10 -13.07
CA ILE A 114 -2.30 9.13 -14.02
C ILE A 114 -2.62 10.40 -13.25
N TRP A 115 -2.16 11.55 -13.74
CA TRP A 115 -2.54 12.86 -13.22
C TRP A 115 -3.20 13.70 -14.31
N ALA A 116 -4.26 14.42 -13.93
CA ALA A 116 -4.95 15.40 -14.75
C ALA A 116 -4.87 16.78 -14.07
N ASP A 117 -4.25 17.76 -14.73
CA ASP A 117 -3.96 19.09 -14.17
C ASP A 117 -3.25 19.03 -12.79
N GLY A 118 -2.33 18.07 -12.63
CA GLY A 118 -1.54 17.87 -11.42
C GLY A 118 -2.21 17.06 -10.31
N LYS A 119 -3.51 16.72 -10.42
CA LYS A 119 -4.21 15.85 -9.47
C LYS A 119 -4.23 14.42 -9.97
N GLU A 120 -3.92 13.46 -9.10
CA GLU A 120 -3.99 12.04 -9.46
C GLU A 120 -5.45 11.64 -9.71
N VAL A 121 -5.65 10.82 -10.76
CA VAL A 121 -6.96 10.38 -11.21
C VAL A 121 -7.23 8.97 -10.69
N ASP A 122 -8.42 8.76 -10.14
CA ASP A 122 -8.91 7.43 -9.82
C ASP A 122 -9.23 6.65 -11.10
N GLN A 123 -8.36 5.70 -11.44
CA GLN A 123 -8.46 4.90 -12.67
C GLN A 123 -9.69 3.99 -12.66
N SER A 124 -10.22 3.65 -11.47
CA SER A 124 -11.46 2.87 -11.37
C SER A 124 -12.72 3.68 -11.67
N ALA A 125 -12.63 5.02 -11.67
CA ALA A 125 -13.75 5.92 -11.93
C ALA A 125 -13.83 6.39 -13.39
N ILE A 126 -12.91 5.96 -14.26
CA ILE A 126 -12.84 6.38 -15.67
C ILE A 126 -12.81 5.16 -16.61
N ASN A 127 -13.36 5.32 -17.82
CA ASN A 127 -13.24 4.31 -18.86
C ASN A 127 -12.00 4.61 -19.71
N MET A 128 -10.95 3.81 -19.49
CA MET A 128 -9.69 3.91 -20.23
C MET A 128 -9.22 2.55 -20.74
N ARG A 129 -8.50 2.56 -21.86
CA ARG A 129 -7.84 1.38 -22.43
C ARG A 129 -6.38 1.71 -22.69
N VAL A 130 -5.48 0.89 -22.17
CA VAL A 130 -4.03 1.01 -22.41
C VAL A 130 -3.62 0.05 -23.51
N TYR A 131 -3.05 0.59 -24.58
CA TYR A 131 -2.37 -0.17 -25.61
C TYR A 131 -0.88 -0.15 -25.30
N LYS A 132 -0.30 -1.34 -25.10
CA LYS A 132 1.07 -1.48 -24.59
C LYS A 132 2.14 -1.13 -25.61
N GLY A 133 1.81 -0.96 -26.89
CA GLY A 133 2.77 -0.67 -27.95
C GLY A 133 3.39 -1.92 -28.58
N THR A 134 2.66 -3.05 -28.58
CA THR A 134 3.16 -4.27 -29.22
C THR A 134 3.12 -4.16 -30.74
N ALA A 135 3.98 -4.91 -31.43
CA ALA A 135 3.98 -4.95 -32.90
C ALA A 135 2.69 -5.58 -33.48
N SER A 136 1.97 -6.37 -32.67
CA SER A 136 0.78 -7.12 -33.08
C SER A 136 -0.54 -6.48 -32.63
N GLN A 137 -0.51 -5.34 -31.94
CA GLN A 137 -1.75 -4.70 -31.46
C GLN A 137 -2.66 -4.27 -32.62
N LEU A 138 -3.96 -4.32 -32.37
CA LEU A 138 -5.02 -3.97 -33.31
C LEU A 138 -5.52 -2.53 -33.05
N PRO A 139 -6.21 -1.91 -34.03
CA PRO A 139 -6.87 -0.62 -33.82
C PRO A 139 -7.83 -0.64 -32.63
N ASP A 140 -7.97 0.51 -31.96
CA ASP A 140 -8.93 0.64 -30.88
C ASP A 140 -10.37 0.60 -31.40
N PRO A 141 -11.28 -0.19 -30.80
CA PRO A 141 -12.65 -0.33 -31.27
C PRO A 141 -13.46 0.99 -31.29
N LEU A 142 -13.23 1.90 -30.34
CA LEU A 142 -13.91 3.20 -30.32
C LEU A 142 -13.38 4.11 -31.43
N ILE A 143 -12.06 4.14 -31.63
CA ILE A 143 -11.46 4.90 -32.73
C ILE A 143 -11.97 4.35 -34.07
N GLU A 144 -11.94 3.02 -34.25
CA GLU A 144 -12.44 2.37 -35.48
C GLU A 144 -13.93 2.62 -35.71
N ALA A 145 -14.76 2.55 -34.67
CA ALA A 145 -16.19 2.86 -34.77
C ALA A 145 -16.44 4.32 -35.20
N LYS A 146 -15.55 5.26 -34.86
CA LYS A 146 -15.68 6.68 -35.23
C LYS A 146 -15.04 7.03 -36.58
N GLN A 147 -13.98 6.33 -37.00
CA GLN A 147 -13.29 6.55 -38.27
C GLN A 147 -13.81 5.67 -39.42
N GLY A 148 -14.52 4.59 -39.10
CA GLY A 148 -14.94 3.55 -40.04
C GLY A 148 -13.98 2.36 -40.06
N THR A 149 -14.52 1.16 -40.27
CA THR A 149 -13.76 -0.10 -40.33
C THR A 149 -12.62 -0.01 -41.34
N GLY A 150 -11.41 -0.36 -40.92
CA GLY A 150 -10.21 -0.30 -41.76
C GLY A 150 -9.60 1.10 -41.94
N ASN A 151 -10.23 2.17 -41.41
CA ASN A 151 -9.71 3.53 -41.48
C ASN A 151 -9.05 4.01 -40.17
N ALA A 152 -9.00 3.17 -39.14
CA ALA A 152 -8.31 3.49 -37.89
C ALA A 152 -6.89 2.92 -37.86
N PRO A 153 -5.86 3.72 -37.54
CA PRO A 153 -4.51 3.22 -37.34
C PRO A 153 -4.43 2.35 -36.08
N ALA A 154 -3.62 1.29 -36.14
CA ALA A 154 -3.33 0.42 -35.00
C ALA A 154 -2.20 0.95 -34.09
N TYR A 155 -1.54 2.04 -34.50
CA TYR A 155 -0.39 2.66 -33.80
C TYR A 155 0.64 1.63 -33.30
N ARG A 156 0.98 0.62 -34.12
CA ARG A 156 1.90 -0.46 -33.74
C ARG A 156 3.27 0.11 -33.32
N ASN A 157 3.89 -0.51 -32.32
CA ASN A 157 5.13 -0.03 -31.70
C ASN A 157 4.99 1.33 -30.99
N THR A 158 3.77 1.77 -30.69
CA THR A 158 3.50 2.97 -29.89
C THR A 158 2.56 2.61 -28.76
N ALA A 159 3.00 2.83 -27.52
CA ALA A 159 2.14 2.73 -26.36
C ALA A 159 1.23 3.96 -26.30
N TYR A 160 -0.07 3.77 -26.16
CA TYR A 160 -1.04 4.86 -26.08
C TYR A 160 -2.23 4.51 -25.18
N VAL A 161 -2.90 5.53 -24.64
CA VAL A 161 -4.10 5.38 -23.81
C VAL A 161 -5.29 6.00 -24.54
N VAL A 162 -6.41 5.29 -24.58
CA VAL A 162 -7.70 5.80 -25.08
C VAL A 162 -8.60 6.07 -23.88
N PHE A 163 -9.16 7.27 -23.81
CA PHE A 163 -10.21 7.63 -22.86
C PHE A 163 -11.56 7.70 -23.58
N GLU A 164 -12.56 7.10 -22.96
CA GLU A 164 -13.93 7.07 -23.46
C GLU A 164 -14.85 7.82 -22.49
N ARG A 165 -15.60 8.80 -23.02
CA ARG A 165 -16.54 9.66 -22.27
C ARG A 165 -15.94 10.25 -20.98
N PHE A 166 -14.68 10.68 -21.03
CA PHE A 166 -14.02 11.29 -19.87
C PHE A 166 -14.73 12.59 -19.45
N PRO A 167 -15.09 12.77 -18.17
CA PRO A 167 -15.84 13.94 -17.70
C PRO A 167 -14.96 15.21 -17.66
N LEU A 168 -15.42 16.29 -18.29
CA LEU A 168 -14.66 17.55 -18.37
C LEU A 168 -15.10 18.62 -17.37
N GLU A 169 -16.25 18.45 -16.72
CA GLU A 169 -16.84 19.46 -15.83
C GLU A 169 -15.90 19.86 -14.70
N VAL A 170 -15.30 18.87 -14.03
CA VAL A 170 -14.34 19.08 -12.94
C VAL A 170 -13.00 19.69 -13.41
N HIS A 171 -12.79 19.77 -14.72
CA HIS A 171 -11.61 20.34 -15.36
C HIS A 171 -11.91 21.64 -16.13
N GLY A 172 -13.03 22.31 -15.82
CA GLY A 172 -13.41 23.57 -16.46
C GLY A 172 -13.86 23.41 -17.91
N ASN A 173 -14.45 22.27 -18.26
CA ASN A 173 -14.96 21.93 -19.59
C ASN A 173 -13.91 21.96 -20.71
N ARG A 174 -12.66 21.62 -20.39
CA ARG A 174 -11.57 21.40 -21.35
C ARG A 174 -10.89 20.06 -21.11
N VAL A 175 -10.18 19.55 -22.12
CA VAL A 175 -9.27 18.42 -21.94
C VAL A 175 -8.15 18.84 -20.96
N PRO A 176 -7.97 18.15 -19.83
CA PRO A 176 -6.93 18.50 -18.86
C PRO A 176 -5.54 18.14 -19.37
N GLN A 177 -4.52 18.68 -18.71
CA GLN A 177 -3.13 18.30 -18.97
C GLN A 177 -2.86 16.95 -18.31
N PHE A 178 -2.63 15.92 -19.13
CA PHE A 178 -2.39 14.57 -18.63
C PHE A 178 -0.91 14.24 -18.47
N GLN A 179 -0.64 13.49 -17.42
CA GLN A 179 0.67 12.95 -17.09
C GLN A 179 0.53 11.51 -16.65
N PHE A 180 1.50 10.67 -17.01
CA PHE A 180 1.44 9.23 -16.83
C PHE A 180 2.73 8.74 -16.20
N GLU A 181 2.60 7.89 -15.19
CA GLU A 181 3.69 7.05 -14.72
C GLU A 181 3.69 5.78 -15.56
N VAL A 182 4.65 5.69 -16.47
CA VAL A 182 4.81 4.61 -17.44
C VAL A 182 5.94 3.71 -16.98
N VAL A 183 5.69 2.41 -16.97
CA VAL A 183 6.66 1.41 -16.54
C VAL A 183 7.01 0.50 -17.71
N ARG A 184 8.29 0.38 -18.02
CA ARG A 184 8.86 -0.58 -18.97
C ARG A 184 9.96 -1.39 -18.30
N ALA A 185 9.63 -2.62 -17.90
CA ALA A 185 10.60 -3.54 -17.30
C ALA A 185 11.58 -4.05 -18.37
N VAL A 186 12.81 -3.55 -18.36
CA VAL A 186 13.87 -3.97 -19.30
C VAL A 186 14.89 -4.94 -18.68
N GLY A 187 14.87 -5.13 -17.36
CA GLY A 187 15.80 -6.00 -16.64
C GLY A 187 15.44 -7.49 -16.71
N ALA A 188 16.46 -8.33 -16.87
CA ALA A 188 16.40 -9.79 -16.89
C ALA A 188 15.84 -10.39 -15.60
N LEU A 189 16.02 -9.74 -14.45
CA LEU A 189 15.45 -10.20 -13.18
C LEU A 189 13.92 -10.29 -13.26
N ALA A 190 13.25 -9.20 -13.64
CA ALA A 190 11.79 -9.15 -13.77
C ALA A 190 11.28 -10.13 -14.85
N GLN A 191 11.98 -10.19 -15.99
CA GLN A 191 11.60 -11.02 -17.14
C GLN A 191 11.78 -12.53 -16.91
N ASN A 192 12.65 -12.94 -15.98
CA ASN A 192 12.95 -14.33 -15.70
C ASN A 192 12.37 -14.85 -14.39
N LEU A 193 11.75 -13.99 -13.59
CA LEU A 193 11.14 -14.38 -12.33
C LEU A 193 9.93 -15.29 -12.55
N LYS A 194 9.92 -16.45 -11.86
CA LYS A 194 8.87 -17.47 -11.96
C LYS A 194 8.07 -17.70 -10.68
N ALA A 195 8.63 -17.36 -9.52
CA ALA A 195 7.99 -17.54 -8.23
C ALA A 195 8.34 -16.43 -7.25
N VAL A 196 7.38 -16.06 -6.40
CA VAL A 196 7.54 -15.02 -5.37
C VAL A 196 6.76 -15.34 -4.11
N ALA A 197 7.29 -14.95 -2.95
CA ALA A 197 6.56 -14.95 -1.69
C ALA A 197 5.73 -13.66 -1.56
N LEU A 198 4.42 -13.82 -1.41
CA LEU A 198 3.45 -12.74 -1.21
C LEU A 198 3.18 -12.54 0.28
N ILE A 199 3.62 -11.41 0.81
CA ILE A 199 3.34 -11.01 2.19
C ILE A 199 2.10 -10.10 2.25
N PRO A 200 1.22 -10.27 3.25
CA PRO A 200 -0.03 -9.49 3.37
C PRO A 200 0.20 -8.01 3.77
N GLY A 201 1.43 -7.65 4.14
CA GLY A 201 1.76 -6.36 4.73
C GLY A 201 1.18 -6.18 6.15
N ALA A 202 1.30 -4.97 6.69
CA ALA A 202 0.80 -4.65 8.03
C ALA A 202 -0.74 -4.42 8.06
N THR A 203 -1.54 -5.40 7.64
CA THR A 203 -3.01 -5.31 7.55
C THR A 203 -3.71 -6.67 7.68
N GLU A 204 -4.92 -6.67 8.23
CA GLU A 204 -5.76 -7.86 8.44
C GLU A 204 -6.64 -8.21 7.21
N PHE A 205 -6.76 -7.29 6.25
CA PHE A 205 -7.57 -7.45 5.04
C PHE A 205 -6.74 -7.28 3.75
N GLY A 206 -5.41 -7.20 3.85
CA GLY A 206 -4.52 -6.97 2.70
C GLY A 206 -4.55 -8.08 1.64
N LEU A 207 -4.98 -9.28 2.01
CA LEU A 207 -5.19 -10.38 1.07
C LEU A 207 -6.55 -10.33 0.36
N SER A 208 -7.51 -9.51 0.80
CA SER A 208 -8.85 -9.52 0.20
C SER A 208 -8.82 -8.84 -1.18
N PRO A 209 -9.22 -9.55 -2.25
CA PRO A 209 -9.45 -8.95 -3.56
C PRO A 209 -10.70 -8.06 -3.62
N SER A 210 -11.60 -8.19 -2.65
CA SER A 210 -12.87 -7.46 -2.52
C SER A 210 -12.69 -6.24 -1.62
N LEU A 211 -13.39 -5.13 -1.87
CA LEU A 211 -13.26 -3.97 -0.99
C LEU A 211 -13.90 -4.25 0.38
N VAL A 212 -13.12 -4.06 1.43
CA VAL A 212 -13.58 -4.06 2.82
C VAL A 212 -13.63 -2.62 3.31
N THR A 213 -14.77 -2.20 3.85
CA THR A 213 -14.96 -0.87 4.42
C THR A 213 -15.21 -0.94 5.91
N CYS A 214 -15.03 0.16 6.62
CA CYS A 214 -15.47 0.34 7.99
C CYS A 214 -16.09 1.73 8.20
N GLU A 215 -16.78 1.88 9.33
CA GLU A 215 -17.38 3.11 9.83
C GLU A 215 -16.66 3.56 11.12
N PRO A 216 -15.52 4.26 11.02
CA PRO A 216 -14.73 4.65 12.20
C PRO A 216 -15.47 5.66 13.10
N SER A 217 -16.31 6.51 12.50
CA SER A 217 -17.23 7.41 13.16
C SER A 217 -18.57 7.39 12.41
N HIS A 218 -19.66 7.80 13.07
CA HIS A 218 -21.02 7.71 12.50
C HIS A 218 -21.12 8.49 11.18
N GLY A 219 -21.53 7.82 10.10
CA GLY A 219 -21.61 8.36 8.74
C GLY A 219 -20.28 8.48 8.00
N GLU A 220 -19.15 8.15 8.63
CA GLU A 220 -17.85 8.10 7.96
C GLU A 220 -17.60 6.73 7.35
N THR A 221 -17.25 6.64 6.07
CA THR A 221 -16.87 5.37 5.43
C THR A 221 -15.41 5.43 5.02
N ARG A 222 -14.66 4.38 5.37
CA ARG A 222 -13.25 4.23 5.01
C ARG A 222 -12.98 2.83 4.45
N GLY A 223 -12.17 2.74 3.40
CA GLY A 223 -11.65 1.46 2.91
C GLY A 223 -10.51 0.96 3.80
N LEU A 224 -10.51 -0.34 4.15
CA LEU A 224 -9.44 -0.98 4.92
C LEU A 224 -8.34 -1.57 4.01
N ASN A 225 -8.66 -1.89 2.76
CA ASN A 225 -7.76 -2.51 1.79
C ASN A 225 -7.80 -1.84 0.40
N ARG A 226 -8.01 -0.51 0.39
CA ARG A 226 -7.91 0.32 -0.81
C ARG A 226 -7.26 1.65 -0.46
N ASN A 227 -5.95 1.69 -0.62
CA ASN A 227 -5.08 2.78 -0.24
C ASN A 227 -4.40 3.42 -1.47
N CYS A 228 -4.98 3.22 -2.65
CA CYS A 228 -4.40 3.60 -3.92
C CYS A 228 -5.48 3.93 -4.96
N LEU A 229 -5.12 4.63 -6.04
CA LEU A 229 -6.04 5.14 -7.08
C LEU A 229 -6.01 4.33 -8.38
N GLN A 230 -5.16 3.31 -8.47
CA GLN A 230 -4.98 2.50 -9.68
C GLN A 230 -6.04 1.42 -9.84
N SER A 231 -6.63 0.93 -8.73
CA SER A 231 -7.53 -0.21 -8.74
C SER A 231 -8.58 -0.15 -7.65
N ALA A 232 -9.49 -1.14 -7.64
CA ALA A 232 -10.57 -1.22 -6.66
C ALA A 232 -10.07 -1.71 -5.29
N THR A 233 -8.95 -2.43 -5.23
CA THR A 233 -8.32 -2.89 -3.97
C THR A 233 -6.79 -2.93 -4.09
N ASP A 234 -6.12 -2.93 -2.94
CA ASP A 234 -4.67 -3.06 -2.78
C ASP A 234 -4.16 -4.36 -3.41
N TRP A 235 -4.86 -5.47 -3.15
CA TRP A 235 -4.56 -6.78 -3.75
C TRP A 235 -4.57 -6.72 -5.28
N GLN A 236 -5.60 -6.12 -5.89
CA GLN A 236 -5.70 -6.02 -7.34
C GLN A 236 -4.55 -5.18 -7.91
N ALA A 237 -4.32 -3.98 -7.36
CA ALA A 237 -3.23 -3.11 -7.81
C ALA A 237 -1.85 -3.79 -7.71
N SER A 238 -1.55 -4.46 -6.59
CA SER A 238 -0.26 -5.12 -6.38
C SER A 238 -0.06 -6.33 -7.31
N LEU A 239 -1.07 -7.19 -7.49
CA LEU A 239 -0.98 -8.38 -8.35
C LEU A 239 -0.96 -8.01 -9.85
N ASP A 240 -1.71 -6.97 -10.25
CA ASP A 240 -1.68 -6.46 -11.62
C ASP A 240 -0.29 -5.91 -11.98
N GLU A 241 0.34 -5.18 -11.07
CA GLU A 241 1.72 -4.72 -11.22
C GLU A 241 2.69 -5.90 -11.32
N LEU A 242 2.63 -6.85 -10.37
CA LEU A 242 3.50 -8.03 -10.35
C LEU A 242 3.44 -8.82 -11.66
N GLN A 243 2.23 -9.17 -12.15
CA GLN A 243 2.09 -9.93 -13.39
C GLN A 243 2.48 -9.11 -14.63
N SER A 244 2.29 -7.79 -14.60
CA SER A 244 2.73 -6.92 -15.70
C SER A 244 4.24 -6.77 -15.79
N LEU A 245 4.94 -6.81 -14.64
CA LEU A 245 6.41 -6.79 -14.57
C LEU A 245 7.02 -8.16 -14.88
N CYS A 246 6.38 -9.23 -14.43
CA CYS A 246 6.88 -10.60 -14.51
C CYS A 246 6.00 -11.47 -15.42
N PRO A 247 6.14 -11.36 -16.75
CA PRO A 247 5.29 -12.09 -17.70
C PRO A 247 5.49 -13.62 -17.66
N ARG A 248 6.56 -14.10 -17.02
CA ARG A 248 6.85 -15.53 -16.81
C ARG A 248 6.52 -16.02 -15.40
N LEU A 249 5.82 -15.24 -14.59
CA LEU A 249 5.42 -15.65 -13.25
C LEU A 249 4.45 -16.84 -13.33
N GLU A 250 4.81 -17.93 -12.65
CA GLU A 250 4.04 -19.18 -12.63
C GLU A 250 3.49 -19.48 -11.23
N HIS A 251 4.21 -19.08 -10.17
CA HIS A 251 3.91 -19.46 -8.79
C HIS A 251 3.88 -18.26 -7.83
N VAL A 252 2.98 -18.34 -6.84
CA VAL A 252 2.97 -17.43 -5.69
C VAL A 252 2.87 -18.21 -4.39
N ALA A 253 3.63 -17.81 -3.37
CA ALA A 253 3.50 -18.34 -2.01
C ALA A 253 2.77 -17.32 -1.13
N ILE A 254 1.53 -17.59 -0.77
CA ILE A 254 0.71 -16.68 0.05
C ILE A 254 1.05 -16.92 1.52
N VAL A 255 1.70 -15.95 2.14
CA VAL A 255 2.12 -15.97 3.55
C VAL A 255 0.94 -15.66 4.46
N VAL A 256 0.66 -16.54 5.42
CA VAL A 256 -0.40 -16.35 6.41
C VAL A 256 0.18 -16.41 7.81
N PRO A 257 0.40 -15.26 8.47
CA PRO A 257 1.04 -15.21 9.78
C PRO A 257 0.08 -15.43 10.96
N TRP A 258 0.48 -16.31 11.89
CA TRP A 258 -0.03 -16.39 13.26
C TRP A 258 1.10 -16.07 14.25
N PHE A 259 0.75 -15.82 15.52
CA PHE A 259 1.67 -15.27 16.52
C PHE A 259 1.99 -16.26 17.63
N GLY A 260 3.28 -16.56 17.79
CA GLY A 260 3.83 -17.24 18.95
C GLY A 260 4.03 -16.27 20.12
N THR A 261 3.72 -16.71 21.33
CA THR A 261 3.72 -15.85 22.54
C THR A 261 4.89 -16.06 23.49
N ASP A 262 5.75 -17.07 23.26
CA ASP A 262 6.85 -17.45 24.15
C ASP A 262 7.93 -18.22 23.36
N LEU A 263 9.20 -18.13 23.77
CA LEU A 263 10.30 -18.91 23.18
C LEU A 263 10.40 -20.35 23.72
N ARG A 264 9.77 -20.66 24.85
CA ARG A 264 9.81 -21.98 25.47
C ARG A 264 8.71 -22.85 24.87
N ALA A 265 9.09 -23.97 24.27
CA ALA A 265 8.18 -24.87 23.55
C ALA A 265 6.95 -25.25 24.39
N ALA A 266 7.13 -25.59 25.67
CA ALA A 266 6.03 -25.96 26.56
C ALA A 266 5.03 -24.83 26.87
N HIS A 267 5.39 -23.57 26.61
CA HIS A 267 4.59 -22.39 26.96
C HIS A 267 4.20 -21.54 25.74
N CYS A 268 4.76 -21.84 24.56
CA CYS A 268 4.48 -21.10 23.34
C CYS A 268 3.10 -21.48 22.80
N ALA A 269 2.16 -20.53 22.82
CA ALA A 269 0.89 -20.65 22.15
C ALA A 269 0.97 -19.96 20.78
N VAL A 270 0.41 -20.57 19.73
CA VAL A 270 0.33 -20.01 18.38
C VAL A 270 -1.10 -19.56 18.11
N ARG A 271 -1.32 -18.25 17.97
CA ARG A 271 -2.66 -17.63 17.95
C ARG A 271 -2.84 -16.67 16.77
N PRO A 272 -4.05 -16.56 16.19
CA PRO A 272 -4.35 -15.46 15.28
C PRO A 272 -4.37 -14.13 16.05
N GLY A 273 -3.78 -13.09 15.47
CA GLY A 273 -3.59 -11.78 16.10
C GLY A 273 -4.32 -10.65 15.40
N VAL A 274 -4.72 -9.63 16.16
CA VAL A 274 -5.34 -8.38 15.65
C VAL A 274 -4.62 -7.15 16.19
N MET A 275 -4.62 -6.08 15.39
CA MET A 275 -4.03 -4.78 15.77
C MET A 275 -4.91 -4.00 16.75
N ASP A 276 -6.23 -4.22 16.69
CA ASP A 276 -7.22 -3.67 17.59
C ASP A 276 -8.37 -4.68 17.80
N ARG A 277 -8.87 -4.75 19.04
CA ARG A 277 -10.04 -5.55 19.41
C ARG A 277 -11.36 -4.82 19.16
N LYS A 278 -11.33 -3.48 19.10
CA LYS A 278 -12.49 -2.68 18.73
C LYS A 278 -12.74 -2.84 17.23
N GLY A 279 -13.89 -3.42 16.89
CA GLY A 279 -14.41 -3.36 15.52
C GLY A 279 -14.96 -1.97 15.22
N TYR A 280 -14.95 -1.59 13.95
CA TYR A 280 -15.43 -0.29 13.47
C TYR A 280 -16.57 -0.48 12.46
N GLY A 281 -17.44 -1.47 12.68
CA GLY A 281 -18.53 -1.76 11.73
C GLY A 281 -18.00 -2.18 10.36
N GLU A 282 -17.00 -3.07 10.34
CA GLU A 282 -16.44 -3.57 9.09
C GLU A 282 -17.53 -4.23 8.23
N SER A 283 -17.52 -3.95 6.92
CA SER A 283 -18.44 -4.58 5.96
C SER A 283 -18.28 -6.10 5.90
N GLU A 284 -17.11 -6.59 6.32
CA GLU A 284 -16.78 -7.99 6.48
C GLU A 284 -16.19 -8.21 7.88
N GLU A 285 -16.86 -9.03 8.70
CA GLU A 285 -16.40 -9.33 10.06
C GLU A 285 -15.04 -10.05 10.00
N TRP A 286 -14.03 -9.52 10.69
CA TRP A 286 -12.76 -10.22 10.82
C TRP A 286 -12.94 -11.48 11.67
N ARG A 287 -12.48 -12.62 11.15
CA ARG A 287 -12.44 -13.91 11.86
C ARG A 287 -11.25 -14.75 11.40
N ALA A 288 -10.74 -15.58 12.32
CA ALA A 288 -9.80 -16.64 12.06
C ALA A 288 -10.28 -17.93 12.73
N GLY A 289 -10.88 -18.83 11.94
CA GLY A 289 -11.70 -19.93 12.42
C GLY A 289 -12.90 -19.45 13.21
N ASP A 290 -13.09 -20.02 14.40
CA ASP A 290 -14.17 -19.58 15.30
C ASP A 290 -13.86 -18.31 16.08
N ILE A 291 -12.63 -17.78 15.97
CA ILE A 291 -12.17 -16.63 16.75
C ILE A 291 -12.64 -15.33 16.12
N LYS A 292 -13.38 -14.54 16.90
CA LYS A 292 -13.79 -13.19 16.51
C LYS A 292 -12.76 -12.15 16.95
N ARG A 293 -12.82 -10.95 16.35
CA ARG A 293 -11.89 -9.85 16.62
C ARG A 293 -11.67 -9.58 18.12
N HIS A 294 -12.73 -9.55 18.92
CA HIS A 294 -12.64 -9.24 20.35
C HIS A 294 -11.98 -10.34 21.19
N GLU A 295 -11.89 -11.57 20.67
CA GLU A 295 -11.30 -12.74 21.33
C GLU A 295 -9.85 -13.00 20.91
N ALA A 296 -9.44 -12.42 19.77
CA ALA A 296 -8.11 -12.62 19.19
C ALA A 296 -6.98 -12.09 20.09
N HIS A 297 -5.77 -12.60 19.82
CA HIS A 297 -4.55 -12.12 20.46
C HIS A 297 -4.33 -10.66 20.06
N LEU A 298 -4.34 -9.75 21.04
CA LEU A 298 -4.07 -8.34 20.77
C LEU A 298 -2.56 -8.17 20.64
N LEU A 299 -2.11 -7.74 19.46
CA LEU A 299 -0.69 -7.53 19.19
C LEU A 299 -0.11 -6.45 20.10
N SER A 300 1.11 -6.67 20.57
CA SER A 300 1.83 -5.67 21.36
C SER A 300 2.10 -4.40 20.55
N ARG A 301 2.44 -3.31 21.24
CA ARG A 301 2.62 -1.98 20.63
C ARG A 301 4.04 -1.45 20.79
N VAL A 302 4.51 -0.71 19.79
CA VAL A 302 5.76 0.07 19.80
C VAL A 302 5.41 1.50 19.37
N ASN A 303 5.72 2.49 20.22
CA ASN A 303 5.39 3.91 19.98
C ASN A 303 3.91 4.11 19.57
N ASP A 304 2.99 3.55 20.37
CA ASP A 304 1.53 3.55 20.16
C ASP A 304 1.01 2.88 18.87
N CYS A 305 1.88 2.35 18.02
CA CYS A 305 1.50 1.56 16.84
C CYS A 305 1.55 0.06 17.15
N ALA A 306 0.72 -0.75 16.48
CA ALA A 306 0.85 -2.21 16.56
C ALA A 306 2.26 -2.63 16.08
N ALA A 307 2.88 -3.58 16.79
CA ALA A 307 4.21 -4.04 16.46
C ALA A 307 4.23 -4.78 15.11
N TYR A 308 3.16 -5.49 14.77
CA TYR A 308 2.99 -6.20 13.49
C TYR A 308 1.64 -5.88 12.86
N GLY A 309 1.48 -6.23 11.58
CA GLY A 309 0.15 -6.42 11.01
C GLY A 309 -0.57 -7.60 11.65
N GLY A 310 -1.90 -7.56 11.71
CA GLY A 310 -2.69 -8.69 12.20
C GLY A 310 -2.71 -9.89 11.24
N THR A 311 -3.22 -11.01 11.72
CA THR A 311 -3.48 -12.20 10.90
C THR A 311 -4.55 -11.84 9.85
N PRO A 312 -4.33 -12.15 8.56
CA PRO A 312 -5.35 -11.98 7.53
C PRO A 312 -6.63 -12.76 7.88
N SER A 313 -7.80 -12.18 7.64
CA SER A 313 -9.05 -12.90 7.88
C SER A 313 -9.15 -14.15 7.00
N ASP A 314 -9.76 -15.22 7.51
CA ASP A 314 -9.95 -16.49 6.79
C ASP A 314 -10.57 -16.27 5.41
N ARG A 315 -11.59 -15.41 5.35
CA ARG A 315 -12.25 -15.02 4.09
C ARG A 315 -11.27 -14.38 3.11
N SER A 316 -10.43 -13.46 3.57
CA SER A 316 -9.42 -12.82 2.72
C SER A 316 -8.44 -13.85 2.14
N VAL A 317 -8.01 -14.84 2.93
CA VAL A 317 -7.13 -15.92 2.47
C VAL A 317 -7.80 -16.76 1.39
N VAL A 318 -9.07 -17.16 1.60
CA VAL A 318 -9.85 -17.94 0.63
C VAL A 318 -10.03 -17.18 -0.68
N GLU A 319 -10.41 -15.91 -0.62
CA GLU A 319 -10.57 -15.05 -1.81
C GLU A 319 -9.24 -14.83 -2.54
N ALA A 320 -8.13 -14.63 -1.81
CA ALA A 320 -6.80 -14.47 -2.38
C ALA A 320 -6.36 -15.69 -3.20
N ILE A 321 -6.52 -16.91 -2.63
CA ILE A 321 -6.19 -18.17 -3.33
C ILE A 321 -6.97 -18.29 -4.62
N ARG A 322 -8.29 -18.00 -4.59
CA ARG A 322 -9.16 -18.06 -5.77
C ARG A 322 -8.78 -17.00 -6.80
N SER A 323 -8.50 -15.77 -6.36
CA SER A 323 -8.07 -14.69 -7.24
C SER A 323 -6.74 -15.01 -7.94
N ALA A 324 -5.75 -15.51 -7.20
CA ALA A 324 -4.46 -15.91 -7.78
C ALA A 324 -4.64 -17.05 -8.82
N LYS A 325 -5.45 -18.06 -8.51
CA LYS A 325 -5.77 -19.13 -9.47
C LYS A 325 -6.52 -18.65 -10.70
N ALA A 326 -7.48 -17.74 -10.55
CA ALA A 326 -8.22 -17.14 -11.66
C ALA A 326 -7.29 -16.33 -12.59
N ARG A 327 -6.18 -15.81 -12.06
CA ARG A 327 -5.10 -15.15 -12.81
C ARG A 327 -4.12 -16.12 -13.48
N GLY A 328 -4.33 -17.43 -13.36
CA GLY A 328 -3.47 -18.48 -13.92
C GLY A 328 -2.24 -18.82 -13.07
N LEU A 329 -2.15 -18.32 -11.84
CA LEU A 329 -1.01 -18.59 -10.94
C LEU A 329 -1.22 -19.86 -10.13
N LYS A 330 -0.15 -20.64 -9.95
CA LYS A 330 -0.12 -21.78 -9.03
C LYS A 330 0.13 -21.29 -7.61
N VAL A 331 -0.68 -21.74 -6.67
CA VAL A 331 -0.69 -21.21 -5.30
C VAL A 331 -0.01 -22.17 -4.34
N THR A 332 0.96 -21.64 -3.59
CA THR A 332 1.54 -22.28 -2.41
C THR A 332 0.99 -21.59 -1.17
N LEU A 333 0.31 -22.31 -0.28
CA LEU A 333 -0.10 -21.72 1.00
C LEU A 333 1.06 -21.85 1.99
N TYR A 334 1.44 -20.73 2.58
CA TYR A 334 2.62 -20.61 3.41
C TYR A 334 2.25 -20.18 4.85
N PRO A 335 2.00 -21.15 5.76
CA PRO A 335 1.88 -20.91 7.19
C PRO A 335 3.14 -20.29 7.78
N PHE A 336 3.02 -19.14 8.44
CA PHE A 336 4.16 -18.40 8.99
C PHE A 336 3.94 -18.06 10.46
N VAL A 337 4.97 -18.23 11.30
CA VAL A 337 4.90 -17.87 12.73
C VAL A 337 5.72 -16.61 12.96
N MET A 338 5.08 -15.56 13.45
CA MET A 338 5.76 -14.37 13.99
C MET A 338 5.80 -14.44 15.52
N LEU A 339 6.79 -13.85 16.18
CA LEU A 339 6.84 -13.82 17.65
C LEU A 339 6.51 -12.43 18.20
N ASP A 340 5.44 -12.38 19.00
CA ASP A 340 4.95 -11.16 19.65
C ASP A 340 5.38 -11.14 21.12
N ILE A 341 6.67 -10.89 21.34
CA ILE A 341 7.29 -10.77 22.67
C ILE A 341 7.82 -9.35 22.83
N LYS A 342 7.12 -8.54 23.63
CA LYS A 342 7.48 -7.13 23.88
C LYS A 342 8.82 -6.97 24.60
N ALA A 343 9.49 -5.84 24.41
CA ALA A 343 10.82 -5.59 25.01
C ALA A 343 10.83 -5.53 26.56
N ASP A 344 9.73 -5.12 27.17
CA ASP A 344 9.54 -5.03 28.63
C ASP A 344 8.85 -6.27 29.23
N ASN A 345 8.99 -7.44 28.59
CA ASN A 345 8.45 -8.70 29.11
C ASN A 345 9.21 -9.20 30.37
N SER A 346 8.59 -10.13 31.09
CA SER A 346 9.13 -10.81 32.27
C SER A 346 9.22 -12.34 32.08
N LEU A 347 9.24 -12.81 30.83
CA LEU A 347 9.24 -14.23 30.51
C LEU A 347 10.64 -14.82 30.76
N PRO A 348 10.74 -16.02 31.39
CA PRO A 348 12.02 -16.73 31.53
C PRO A 348 12.66 -17.02 30.17
N ASP A 349 13.91 -16.63 30.00
CA ASP A 349 14.62 -16.80 28.74
C ASP A 349 15.24 -18.20 28.63
N PRO A 350 14.89 -19.02 27.62
CA PRO A 350 15.50 -20.33 27.46
C PRO A 350 17.00 -20.26 27.14
N TYR A 351 17.52 -19.11 26.70
CA TYR A 351 18.93 -18.87 26.40
C TYR A 351 19.71 -18.23 27.57
N GLY A 352 19.11 -18.12 28.76
CA GLY A 352 19.80 -17.69 29.98
C GLY A 352 19.90 -16.18 30.19
N GLY A 353 19.24 -15.38 29.35
CA GLY A 353 19.04 -13.95 29.57
C GLY A 353 18.11 -13.65 30.77
N VAL A 354 18.07 -12.39 31.18
CA VAL A 354 17.20 -11.92 32.28
C VAL A 354 15.72 -12.00 31.90
N ARG A 355 15.41 -11.85 30.62
CA ARG A 355 14.07 -11.91 30.01
C ARG A 355 14.21 -12.39 28.57
N GLN A 356 13.14 -12.91 27.98
CA GLN A 356 13.15 -13.28 26.57
C GLN A 356 13.44 -12.08 25.67
N ALA A 357 14.17 -12.33 24.57
CA ALA A 357 14.51 -11.30 23.59
C ALA A 357 13.25 -10.65 22.98
N ALA A 358 13.36 -9.37 22.60
CA ALA A 358 12.24 -8.62 22.02
C ALA A 358 12.03 -9.02 20.55
N TYR A 359 10.77 -9.30 20.18
CA TYR A 359 10.35 -9.65 18.81
C TYR A 359 11.33 -10.61 18.09
N PRO A 360 11.68 -11.76 18.70
CA PRO A 360 12.72 -12.64 18.19
C PRO A 360 12.24 -13.40 16.95
N TRP A 361 13.18 -13.98 16.21
CA TRP A 361 12.87 -14.86 15.10
C TRP A 361 12.27 -16.19 15.58
N ARG A 362 11.33 -16.75 14.79
CA ARG A 362 10.62 -18.00 15.11
C ARG A 362 11.56 -19.21 15.31
N GLY A 363 12.71 -19.20 14.63
CA GLY A 363 13.73 -20.23 14.79
C GLY A 363 14.35 -20.29 16.19
N ARG A 364 14.05 -19.32 17.08
CA ARG A 364 14.47 -19.33 18.48
C ARG A 364 13.55 -20.10 19.43
N ILE A 365 12.39 -20.60 18.98
CA ILE A 365 11.53 -21.43 19.84
C ILE A 365 12.27 -22.74 20.17
N THR A 366 12.32 -23.14 21.46
CA THR A 366 13.17 -24.26 21.92
C THR A 366 12.68 -24.86 23.24
N CYS A 367 13.23 -26.00 23.68
CA CYS A 367 13.04 -26.50 25.05
C CYS A 367 13.64 -25.56 26.10
N HIS A 368 13.23 -25.69 27.36
CA HIS A 368 13.66 -24.81 28.44
C HIS A 368 14.35 -25.59 29.58
N PRO A 369 15.64 -25.30 29.89
CA PRO A 369 16.58 -24.46 29.14
C PRO A 369 16.94 -25.00 27.74
N ALA A 370 17.33 -24.10 26.84
CA ALA A 370 17.68 -24.43 25.45
C ALA A 370 18.87 -25.42 25.35
N PRO A 371 18.99 -26.19 24.26
CA PRO A 371 20.19 -26.99 24.01
C PRO A 371 21.47 -26.17 24.19
N TYR A 372 22.53 -26.78 24.73
CA TYR A 372 23.82 -26.15 24.98
C TYR A 372 23.85 -25.10 26.11
N HIS A 373 22.75 -24.91 26.84
CA HIS A 373 22.72 -24.14 28.07
C HIS A 373 22.74 -25.04 29.32
N GLN A 374 23.24 -24.50 30.43
CA GLN A 374 23.35 -25.23 31.69
C GLN A 374 21.95 -25.70 32.17
N GLY A 375 21.83 -26.98 32.50
CA GLY A 375 20.57 -27.56 32.97
C GLY A 375 19.53 -27.83 31.87
N SER A 376 19.92 -27.75 30.59
CA SER A 376 19.03 -28.08 29.47
C SER A 376 18.40 -29.46 29.62
N VAL A 377 17.12 -29.55 29.26
CA VAL A 377 16.37 -30.82 29.18
C VAL A 377 16.61 -31.59 27.89
N ASN A 378 17.37 -31.02 26.94
CA ASN A 378 17.71 -31.67 25.67
C ASN A 378 18.39 -33.02 25.90
N GLY A 379 17.98 -34.05 25.15
CA GLY A 379 18.46 -35.41 25.35
C GLY A 379 17.76 -36.15 26.50
N THR A 380 16.56 -35.72 26.92
CA THR A 380 15.79 -36.36 27.98
C THR A 380 14.31 -36.49 27.61
N ALA A 381 13.58 -37.34 28.34
CA ALA A 381 12.13 -37.48 28.20
C ALA A 381 11.35 -36.18 28.48
N ALA A 382 11.93 -35.23 29.22
CA ALA A 382 11.31 -33.93 29.46
C ALA A 382 11.27 -33.09 28.18
N ALA A 383 12.33 -33.08 27.38
CA ALA A 383 12.34 -32.38 26.09
C ALA A 383 11.24 -32.87 25.15
N ALA A 384 11.03 -34.19 25.08
CA ALA A 384 9.95 -34.76 24.28
C ALA A 384 8.55 -34.28 24.73
N ARG A 385 8.32 -34.13 26.04
CA ARG A 385 7.06 -33.58 26.58
C ARG A 385 6.87 -32.10 26.26
N GLU A 386 7.92 -31.29 26.32
CA GLU A 386 7.83 -29.87 25.98
C GLU A 386 7.52 -29.67 24.49
N VAL A 387 8.15 -30.47 23.61
CA VAL A 387 7.86 -30.47 22.18
C VAL A 387 6.43 -30.95 21.89
N ALA A 388 5.97 -32.00 22.59
CA ALA A 388 4.58 -32.46 22.47
C ALA A 388 3.57 -31.39 22.90
N ALA A 389 3.88 -30.60 23.93
CA ALA A 389 3.06 -29.48 24.36
C ALA A 389 3.01 -28.36 23.30
N PHE A 390 4.13 -28.04 22.65
CA PHE A 390 4.16 -27.08 21.53
C PHE A 390 3.32 -27.57 20.34
N LEU A 391 3.46 -28.85 19.96
CA LEU A 391 2.69 -29.42 18.85
C LEU A 391 1.18 -29.39 19.15
N GLY A 392 0.80 -29.59 20.40
CA GLY A 392 -0.60 -29.73 20.82
C GLY A 392 -1.18 -31.10 20.48
N THR A 393 -2.43 -31.31 20.88
CA THR A 393 -3.14 -32.60 20.75
C THR A 393 -4.15 -32.63 19.62
N VAL A 394 -4.29 -31.53 18.88
CA VAL A 394 -5.25 -31.38 17.78
C VAL A 394 -4.97 -32.35 16.63
N ASP A 395 -6.01 -33.00 16.13
CA ASP A 395 -6.00 -33.83 14.91
C ASP A 395 -6.88 -33.22 13.80
N ALA A 396 -6.79 -33.79 12.59
CA ALA A 396 -7.50 -33.28 11.42
C ALA A 396 -9.03 -33.34 11.57
N GLY A 397 -9.57 -34.28 12.35
CA GLY A 397 -11.00 -34.44 12.59
C GLY A 397 -11.61 -33.39 13.53
N ALA A 398 -10.77 -32.58 14.18
CA ALA A 398 -11.23 -31.47 15.03
C ALA A 398 -11.82 -30.29 14.25
N PHE A 399 -11.66 -30.26 12.93
CA PHE A 399 -12.13 -29.18 12.06
C PHE A 399 -13.34 -29.59 11.23
N ARG A 400 -14.27 -28.64 11.03
CA ARG A 400 -15.43 -28.81 10.15
C ARG A 400 -15.58 -27.62 9.23
N VAL A 401 -15.72 -27.89 7.93
CA VAL A 401 -16.00 -26.86 6.93
C VAL A 401 -17.52 -26.73 6.78
N LYS A 402 -18.05 -25.52 6.98
CA LYS A 402 -19.45 -25.18 6.69
C LYS A 402 -19.50 -23.92 5.83
N GLY A 403 -19.86 -24.10 4.55
CA GLY A 403 -19.70 -23.03 3.56
C GLY A 403 -18.22 -22.67 3.43
N GLU A 404 -17.88 -21.40 3.68
CA GLU A 404 -16.49 -20.91 3.63
C GLU A 404 -15.84 -20.78 5.01
N ASN A 405 -16.56 -21.13 6.07
CA ASN A 405 -16.06 -21.05 7.44
C ASN A 405 -15.47 -22.38 7.89
N VAL A 406 -14.30 -22.31 8.53
CA VAL A 406 -13.65 -23.43 9.22
C VAL A 406 -13.97 -23.33 10.71
N GLY A 407 -14.79 -24.26 11.21
CA GLY A 407 -15.08 -24.39 12.63
C GLY A 407 -14.11 -25.35 13.32
N TYR A 408 -13.76 -25.06 14.57
CA TYR A 408 -12.90 -25.87 15.43
C TYR A 408 -13.67 -26.37 16.66
N HIS A 409 -13.67 -27.70 16.86
CA HIS A 409 -14.40 -28.35 17.95
C HIS A 409 -13.49 -29.14 18.91
N GLY A 410 -12.17 -28.94 18.84
CA GLY A 410 -11.23 -29.51 19.80
C GLY A 410 -11.22 -28.74 21.13
N LYS A 411 -10.24 -29.03 21.99
CA LYS A 411 -10.05 -28.34 23.27
C LYS A 411 -9.79 -26.84 23.02
N ALA A 412 -10.57 -25.98 23.66
CA ALA A 412 -10.54 -24.53 23.43
C ALA A 412 -9.20 -23.87 23.78
N ASP A 413 -8.51 -24.41 24.79
CA ASP A 413 -7.22 -23.95 25.31
C ASP A 413 -6.01 -24.55 24.57
N ASP A 414 -6.21 -25.53 23.67
CA ASP A 414 -5.15 -26.08 22.83
C ASP A 414 -4.82 -25.08 21.70
N TRP A 415 -3.74 -24.33 21.89
CA TRP A 415 -3.16 -23.39 20.92
C TRP A 415 -1.84 -23.91 20.36
N GLY A 416 -1.69 -25.24 20.29
CA GLY A 416 -0.52 -25.88 19.73
C GLY A 416 -0.38 -25.67 18.22
N TYR A 417 0.83 -25.88 17.73
CA TYR A 417 1.22 -25.70 16.33
C TYR A 417 0.33 -26.46 15.34
N ARG A 418 -0.12 -27.67 15.70
CA ARG A 418 -0.98 -28.49 14.84
C ARG A 418 -2.33 -27.82 14.55
N ARG A 419 -2.88 -27.07 15.52
CA ARG A 419 -4.13 -26.31 15.32
C ARG A 419 -3.97 -25.28 14.20
N PHE A 420 -2.87 -24.54 14.21
CA PHE A 420 -2.57 -23.54 13.20
C PHE A 420 -2.46 -24.17 11.80
N ILE A 421 -1.63 -25.20 11.66
CA ILE A 421 -1.36 -25.82 10.36
C ILE A 421 -2.60 -26.51 9.79
N LEU A 422 -3.36 -27.25 10.62
CA LEU A 422 -4.56 -27.94 10.17
C LEU A 422 -5.71 -26.98 9.86
N HIS A 423 -5.82 -25.84 10.56
CA HIS A 423 -6.76 -24.77 10.21
C HIS A 423 -6.52 -24.26 8.78
N LEU A 424 -5.26 -23.93 8.46
CA LEU A 424 -4.89 -23.45 7.13
C LEU A 424 -5.07 -24.53 6.05
N ALA A 425 -4.84 -25.80 6.36
CA ALA A 425 -5.12 -26.90 5.44
C ALA A 425 -6.63 -26.97 5.09
N HIS A 426 -7.52 -26.81 6.08
CA HIS A 426 -8.95 -26.76 5.83
C HIS A 426 -9.38 -25.49 5.08
N LEU A 427 -8.74 -24.34 5.32
CA LEU A 427 -8.98 -23.13 4.53
C LEU A 427 -8.59 -23.31 3.06
N ALA A 428 -7.48 -23.99 2.78
CA ALA A 428 -7.12 -24.34 1.41
C ALA A 428 -8.21 -25.20 0.76
N VAL A 429 -8.85 -26.12 1.48
CA VAL A 429 -10.02 -26.87 0.98
C VAL A 429 -11.20 -25.93 0.68
N CYS A 430 -11.53 -24.98 1.58
CA CYS A 430 -12.58 -23.97 1.34
C CYS A 430 -12.31 -23.14 0.05
N ALA A 431 -11.05 -22.89 -0.26
CA ALA A 431 -10.64 -22.16 -1.46
C ALA A 431 -10.67 -22.98 -2.76
N GLY A 432 -10.96 -24.29 -2.70
CA GLY A 432 -10.89 -25.20 -3.85
C GLY A 432 -9.51 -25.84 -4.05
N GLY A 433 -8.74 -25.97 -2.96
CA GLY A 433 -7.39 -26.56 -2.92
C GLY A 433 -6.27 -25.57 -3.24
N VAL A 434 -5.02 -26.03 -3.11
CA VAL A 434 -3.79 -25.30 -3.46
C VAL A 434 -2.79 -26.25 -4.12
N ASP A 435 -1.88 -25.72 -4.93
CA ASP A 435 -0.87 -26.50 -5.67
C ASP A 435 0.24 -27.02 -4.75
N ALA A 436 0.57 -26.24 -3.71
CA ALA A 436 1.50 -26.67 -2.67
C ALA A 436 1.14 -26.08 -1.30
N PHE A 437 1.67 -26.70 -0.25
CA PHE A 437 1.44 -26.29 1.13
C PHE A 437 2.70 -26.53 1.97
N LEU A 438 3.14 -25.51 2.71
CA LEU A 438 4.26 -25.62 3.64
C LEU A 438 3.76 -26.08 5.00
N LEU A 439 4.42 -27.06 5.62
CA LEU A 439 4.12 -27.48 6.99
C LEU A 439 4.59 -26.47 8.04
N GLY A 440 5.42 -25.52 7.62
CA GLY A 440 6.13 -24.55 8.44
C GLY A 440 7.42 -24.10 7.76
N SER A 441 8.12 -23.17 8.40
CA SER A 441 9.47 -22.81 8.01
C SER A 441 10.33 -22.32 9.18
N GLU A 442 11.64 -22.52 9.07
CA GLU A 442 12.68 -22.01 9.96
C GLU A 442 12.40 -22.23 11.46
N LEU A 443 12.00 -23.43 11.86
CA LEU A 443 11.79 -23.79 13.28
C LEU A 443 13.03 -24.52 13.81
N CYS A 444 14.21 -24.00 13.48
CA CYS A 444 15.48 -24.73 13.60
C CYS A 444 15.84 -25.12 15.03
N SER A 445 15.53 -24.29 16.03
CA SER A 445 15.79 -24.69 17.43
C SER A 445 14.81 -25.73 17.95
N LEU A 446 13.66 -25.97 17.30
CA LEU A 446 12.76 -27.09 17.59
C LEU A 446 13.21 -28.38 16.90
N THR A 447 13.63 -28.32 15.65
CA THR A 447 14.02 -29.50 14.85
C THR A 447 15.24 -30.22 15.42
N ILE A 448 16.13 -29.50 16.13
CA ILE A 448 17.34 -30.07 16.74
C ILE A 448 17.14 -30.64 18.15
N ILE A 449 15.95 -30.47 18.77
CA ILE A 449 15.70 -31.00 20.12
C ILE A 449 15.74 -32.52 20.07
N ARG A 450 16.44 -33.12 21.04
CA ARG A 450 16.62 -34.56 21.20
C ARG A 450 15.85 -35.10 22.40
N ASP A 451 15.33 -36.32 22.29
CA ASP A 451 14.84 -37.13 23.41
C ASP A 451 15.96 -37.97 24.04
N GLU A 452 15.64 -38.78 25.05
CA GLU A 452 16.57 -39.67 25.77
C GLU A 452 17.26 -40.71 24.88
N ASP A 453 16.67 -41.04 23.73
CA ASP A 453 17.19 -42.01 22.77
C ASP A 453 17.94 -41.32 21.60
N ASN A 454 18.20 -40.01 21.70
CA ASN A 454 18.73 -39.16 20.62
C ASN A 454 17.87 -39.16 19.35
N ARG A 455 16.55 -39.28 19.49
CA ARG A 455 15.59 -39.04 18.40
C ARG A 455 15.12 -37.59 18.44
N PHE A 456 14.56 -37.12 17.32
CA PHE A 456 14.13 -35.73 17.15
C PHE A 456 12.59 -35.62 17.23
N PRO A 457 11.99 -35.43 18.42
CA PRO A 457 10.54 -35.45 18.62
C PRO A 457 9.78 -34.46 17.75
N PHE A 458 10.33 -33.28 17.46
CA PHE A 458 9.64 -32.30 16.63
C PHE A 458 9.59 -32.75 15.16
N VAL A 459 10.68 -33.34 14.64
CA VAL A 459 10.70 -33.91 13.28
C VAL A 459 9.71 -35.08 13.15
N ALA A 460 9.61 -35.93 14.18
CA ALA A 460 8.59 -36.98 14.23
C ALA A 460 7.16 -36.37 14.21
N GLY A 461 6.94 -35.27 14.95
CA GLY A 461 5.70 -34.50 14.92
C GLY A 461 5.38 -33.90 13.55
N LEU A 462 6.39 -33.38 12.84
CA LEU A 462 6.24 -32.88 11.47
C LEU A 462 5.89 -34.01 10.50
N CYS A 463 6.46 -35.21 10.65
CA CYS A 463 6.09 -36.38 9.83
C CYS A 463 4.62 -36.77 10.04
N ALA A 464 4.17 -36.82 11.31
CA ALA A 464 2.77 -37.09 11.63
C ALA A 464 1.84 -36.00 11.03
N LEU A 465 2.19 -34.73 11.23
CA LEU A 465 1.45 -33.60 10.66
C LEU A 465 1.43 -33.62 9.12
N ALA A 466 2.50 -34.05 8.45
CA ALA A 466 2.54 -34.24 7.01
C ALA A 466 1.50 -35.28 6.56
N GLY A 467 1.35 -36.38 7.31
CA GLY A 467 0.31 -37.38 7.09
C GLY A 467 -1.10 -36.80 7.25
N ASP A 468 -1.34 -36.03 8.31
CA ASP A 468 -2.64 -35.40 8.58
C ASP A 468 -3.01 -34.37 7.50
N VAL A 469 -2.07 -33.48 7.14
CA VAL A 469 -2.27 -32.49 6.08
C VAL A 469 -2.50 -33.18 4.73
N ARG A 470 -1.80 -34.28 4.44
CA ARG A 470 -2.04 -35.10 3.24
C ARG A 470 -3.44 -35.70 3.22
N ALA A 471 -3.96 -36.13 4.37
CA ALA A 471 -5.32 -36.65 4.48
C ALA A 471 -6.38 -35.56 4.21
N VAL A 472 -6.09 -34.30 4.57
CA VAL A 472 -6.98 -33.15 4.32
C VAL A 472 -6.91 -32.67 2.87
N LEU A 473 -5.70 -32.46 2.33
CA LEU A 473 -5.49 -31.80 1.03
C LEU A 473 -5.48 -32.77 -0.17
N GLY A 474 -5.48 -34.08 0.07
CA GLY A 474 -5.42 -35.09 -0.99
C GLY A 474 -4.06 -35.16 -1.69
N SER A 475 -3.94 -36.00 -2.72
CA SER A 475 -2.65 -36.29 -3.40
C SER A 475 -2.19 -35.20 -4.39
N SER A 476 -3.09 -34.34 -4.86
CA SER A 476 -2.78 -33.31 -5.87
C SER A 476 -1.96 -32.14 -5.33
N CYS A 477 -1.98 -31.91 -4.01
CA CYS A 477 -1.21 -30.84 -3.37
C CYS A 477 0.22 -31.31 -3.05
N THR A 478 1.26 -30.57 -3.44
CA THR A 478 2.63 -30.90 -3.02
C THR A 478 2.92 -30.35 -1.63
N LEU A 479 3.32 -31.21 -0.68
CA LEU A 479 3.68 -30.78 0.67
C LEU A 479 5.20 -30.64 0.80
N THR A 480 5.65 -29.63 1.54
CA THR A 480 7.06 -29.43 1.88
C THR A 480 7.19 -28.73 3.24
N TYR A 481 8.43 -28.55 3.71
CA TYR A 481 8.80 -27.73 4.86
C TYR A 481 9.90 -26.76 4.41
N GLY A 482 9.82 -25.48 4.78
CA GLY A 482 10.85 -24.49 4.47
C GLY A 482 11.97 -24.56 5.49
N ALA A 483 12.97 -25.41 5.28
CA ALA A 483 14.07 -25.52 6.22
C ALA A 483 15.01 -24.32 6.09
N ASP A 484 15.43 -23.74 7.21
CA ASP A 484 16.50 -22.75 7.22
C ASP A 484 17.78 -23.30 6.54
N TRP A 485 18.50 -22.46 5.82
CA TRP A 485 19.74 -22.86 5.14
C TRP A 485 20.82 -23.43 6.09
N THR A 486 20.74 -23.14 7.40
CA THR A 486 21.62 -23.70 8.43
C THR A 486 21.13 -25.03 9.03
N GLU A 487 19.91 -25.49 8.72
CA GLU A 487 19.35 -26.73 9.27
C GLU A 487 19.17 -27.86 8.23
N TYR A 488 18.85 -27.52 6.97
CA TYR A 488 18.39 -28.50 5.97
C TYR A 488 19.37 -29.67 5.77
N PHE A 489 20.68 -29.39 5.85
CA PHE A 489 21.75 -30.32 5.50
C PHE A 489 22.13 -31.29 6.63
N GLY A 490 21.72 -30.99 7.87
CA GLY A 490 22.04 -31.81 9.03
C GLY A 490 22.32 -30.98 10.29
N HIS A 491 22.12 -31.62 11.44
CA HIS A 491 22.42 -31.07 12.76
C HIS A 491 23.82 -31.51 13.20
N HIS A 492 24.62 -30.53 13.59
CA HIS A 492 25.99 -30.68 14.07
C HIS A 492 26.09 -30.16 15.51
N PRO A 493 25.91 -31.02 16.53
CA PRO A 493 25.93 -30.59 17.92
C PRO A 493 27.22 -29.86 18.32
N GLN A 494 27.08 -28.71 18.97
CA GLN A 494 28.20 -27.89 19.44
C GLN A 494 28.66 -28.29 20.86
N ASP A 495 28.41 -29.55 21.26
CA ASP A 495 28.74 -30.12 22.57
C ASP A 495 30.06 -30.93 22.57
N ARG A 496 30.82 -30.84 21.47
CA ARG A 496 32.08 -31.59 21.22
C ARG A 496 31.90 -33.10 21.14
N SER A 497 30.67 -33.61 21.03
CA SER A 497 30.42 -35.02 20.73
C SER A 497 31.08 -35.46 19.43
N GLY A 498 31.15 -34.57 18.43
CA GLY A 498 31.53 -34.93 17.06
C GLY A 498 30.41 -35.65 16.32
N ASP A 499 29.19 -35.62 16.85
CA ASP A 499 28.02 -36.20 16.21
C ASP A 499 27.64 -35.42 14.94
N VAL A 500 27.05 -36.14 13.97
CA VAL A 500 26.40 -35.57 12.80
C VAL A 500 25.09 -36.29 12.59
N TYR A 501 23.99 -35.56 12.61
CA TYR A 501 22.65 -36.10 12.41
C TYR A 501 22.01 -35.49 11.17
N PHE A 502 21.67 -36.30 10.18
CA PHE A 502 20.73 -35.91 9.12
C PHE A 502 19.29 -35.96 9.65
N HIS A 503 19.04 -35.13 10.67
CA HIS A 503 17.85 -35.19 11.52
C HIS A 503 16.52 -34.95 10.78
N LEU A 504 16.55 -34.25 9.64
CA LEU A 504 15.37 -34.00 8.79
C LEU A 504 15.13 -35.08 7.74
N ASP A 505 16.04 -36.04 7.54
CA ASP A 505 15.87 -37.11 6.55
C ASP A 505 14.58 -37.93 6.74
N PRO A 506 14.09 -38.21 7.96
CA PRO A 506 12.78 -38.85 8.13
C PRO A 506 11.65 -38.06 7.47
N LEU A 507 11.66 -36.72 7.59
CA LEU A 507 10.68 -35.85 6.95
C LEU A 507 10.89 -35.81 5.44
N TRP A 508 12.13 -35.64 4.99
CA TRP A 508 12.46 -35.62 3.56
C TRP A 508 12.20 -36.95 2.86
N ALA A 509 12.29 -38.08 3.56
CA ALA A 509 11.92 -39.39 3.03
C ALA A 509 10.42 -39.68 3.13
N HIS A 510 9.69 -38.97 4.00
CA HIS A 510 8.28 -39.22 4.26
C HIS A 510 7.43 -39.15 2.96
N PRO A 511 6.56 -40.14 2.67
CA PRO A 511 5.84 -40.22 1.39
C PRO A 511 4.87 -39.06 1.15
N ALA A 512 4.42 -38.36 2.19
CA ALA A 512 3.57 -37.18 2.04
C ALA A 512 4.33 -35.94 1.54
N ILE A 513 5.65 -35.85 1.75
CA ILE A 513 6.48 -34.73 1.32
C ILE A 513 6.87 -34.92 -0.15
N GLY A 514 6.70 -33.90 -0.99
CA GLY A 514 7.01 -33.98 -2.42
C GLY A 514 8.28 -33.25 -2.85
N ALA A 515 8.83 -32.36 -2.02
CA ALA A 515 10.06 -31.62 -2.29
C ALA A 515 10.82 -31.33 -0.98
N VAL A 516 12.11 -31.03 -1.10
CA VAL A 516 12.92 -30.47 0.01
C VAL A 516 12.89 -28.96 -0.12
N GLY A 517 12.25 -28.26 0.82
CA GLY A 517 12.20 -26.79 0.84
C GLY A 517 13.39 -26.23 1.62
N ILE A 518 14.03 -25.20 1.07
CA ILE A 518 15.14 -24.49 1.69
C ILE A 518 14.89 -22.98 1.62
N ASP A 519 14.97 -22.30 2.75
CA ASP A 519 15.01 -20.84 2.83
C ASP A 519 16.48 -20.42 2.63
N ASN A 520 16.83 -20.15 1.37
CA ASN A 520 18.22 -20.06 0.91
C ASN A 520 18.79 -18.64 1.06
N TYR A 521 19.28 -18.33 2.25
CA TYR A 521 19.95 -17.06 2.56
C TYR A 521 21.48 -17.21 2.73
N MET A 522 22.09 -18.14 1.99
CA MET A 522 23.51 -18.43 2.08
C MET A 522 24.37 -17.25 1.58
N PRO A 523 25.43 -16.83 2.31
CA PRO A 523 26.28 -15.70 1.89
C PRO A 523 26.93 -15.91 0.52
N LEU A 524 26.93 -14.92 -0.36
CA LEU A 524 27.64 -14.99 -1.65
C LEU A 524 28.90 -14.14 -1.69
N SER A 525 29.29 -13.48 -0.59
CA SER A 525 30.44 -12.58 -0.58
C SER A 525 31.04 -12.43 0.83
N ASP A 526 32.32 -12.04 0.90
CA ASP A 526 33.02 -11.58 2.11
C ASP A 526 33.82 -10.29 1.79
N TRP A 527 33.23 -9.45 0.93
CA TRP A 527 33.81 -8.20 0.46
C TRP A 527 33.92 -7.17 1.58
N ARG A 528 35.03 -6.41 1.59
CA ARG A 528 35.36 -5.36 2.56
C ARG A 528 35.91 -4.11 1.86
N ASP A 529 35.83 -2.96 2.51
CA ASP A 529 36.33 -1.70 1.92
C ASP A 529 37.85 -1.71 1.64
N GLU A 530 38.62 -2.48 2.40
CA GLU A 530 40.05 -2.70 2.14
C GLU A 530 40.32 -3.35 0.77
N ASP A 531 39.33 -4.10 0.23
CA ASP A 531 39.45 -4.83 -1.03
C ASP A 531 39.51 -3.90 -2.26
N TYR A 532 39.08 -2.64 -2.11
CA TYR A 532 39.28 -1.61 -3.15
C TYR A 532 40.76 -1.25 -3.36
N SER A 533 41.60 -1.48 -2.35
CA SER A 533 43.03 -1.12 -2.36
C SER A 533 43.94 -2.32 -2.56
N ILE A 534 43.61 -3.45 -1.94
CA ILE A 534 44.35 -4.71 -1.95
C ILE A 534 43.40 -5.77 -2.49
N SER A 535 43.80 -6.53 -3.52
CA SER A 535 42.91 -7.55 -4.09
C SER A 535 42.44 -8.53 -3.01
N GLY A 536 41.12 -8.66 -2.87
CA GLY A 536 40.50 -9.63 -1.95
C GLY A 536 40.83 -11.07 -2.34
N PRO A 537 40.74 -12.02 -1.39
CA PRO A 537 41.14 -13.42 -1.59
C PRO A 537 40.25 -14.19 -2.58
N ASP A 538 39.01 -13.75 -2.78
CA ASP A 538 38.02 -14.46 -3.63
C ASP A 538 37.97 -13.91 -5.07
N GLY A 539 38.86 -12.97 -5.42
CA GLY A 539 38.98 -12.46 -6.78
C GLY A 539 37.83 -11.58 -7.25
N PHE A 540 36.95 -11.12 -6.35
CA PHE A 540 35.92 -10.11 -6.65
C PHE A 540 36.56 -8.82 -7.18
N ALA A 541 35.93 -8.19 -8.16
CA ALA A 541 36.34 -6.86 -8.64
C ALA A 541 35.61 -5.71 -7.89
N ALA A 542 34.41 -5.99 -7.38
CA ALA A 542 33.56 -5.04 -6.66
C ALA A 542 32.57 -5.80 -5.76
N PRO A 543 31.91 -5.16 -4.78
CA PRO A 543 31.00 -5.85 -3.86
C PRO A 543 29.81 -6.56 -4.54
N CYS A 544 29.36 -6.06 -5.70
CA CYS A 544 28.22 -6.58 -6.44
C CYS A 544 28.63 -7.27 -7.76
N ASP A 545 29.85 -7.82 -7.79
CA ASP A 545 30.41 -8.49 -8.97
C ASP A 545 29.62 -9.75 -9.33
N LEU A 546 28.83 -9.69 -10.42
CA LEU A 546 27.89 -10.76 -10.80
C LEU A 546 28.58 -12.11 -10.98
N ASP A 547 29.67 -12.17 -11.74
CA ASP A 547 30.41 -13.43 -12.00
C ASP A 547 31.01 -13.99 -10.72
N ALA A 548 31.58 -13.11 -9.89
CA ALA A 548 32.16 -13.53 -8.63
C ALA A 548 31.08 -14.05 -7.67
N LEU A 549 29.93 -13.38 -7.58
CA LEU A 549 28.76 -13.82 -6.80
C LEU A 549 28.26 -15.19 -7.27
N GLN A 550 28.14 -15.41 -8.58
CA GLN A 550 27.79 -16.73 -9.14
C GLN A 550 28.79 -17.81 -8.72
N GLY A 551 30.09 -17.51 -8.78
CA GLY A 551 31.16 -18.40 -8.35
C GLY A 551 31.10 -18.79 -6.86
N GLN A 552 30.42 -18.00 -6.02
CA GLN A 552 30.25 -18.28 -4.59
C GLN A 552 29.00 -19.12 -4.26
N ILE A 553 28.13 -19.43 -5.22
CA ILE A 553 26.92 -20.23 -4.97
C ILE A 553 27.27 -21.65 -4.53
N ALA A 554 28.25 -22.28 -5.21
CA ALA A 554 28.84 -23.57 -4.83
C ALA A 554 30.30 -23.41 -4.39
N GLY A 555 30.57 -22.33 -3.64
CA GLY A 555 31.91 -21.93 -3.20
C GLY A 555 31.90 -21.03 -1.96
N GLY A 556 33.07 -20.59 -1.51
CA GLY A 556 33.22 -19.59 -0.45
C GLY A 556 32.87 -20.06 0.95
N GLU A 557 32.32 -19.14 1.74
CA GLU A 557 31.80 -19.41 3.08
C GLU A 557 30.73 -20.49 3.02
N GLY A 558 30.85 -21.55 3.84
CA GLY A 558 29.90 -22.67 3.86
C GLY A 558 30.15 -23.77 2.84
N PHE A 559 31.15 -23.59 1.97
CA PHE A 559 31.60 -24.62 1.03
C PHE A 559 33.10 -24.88 1.17
N ASN A 560 33.93 -23.88 0.90
CA ASN A 560 35.38 -24.00 0.98
C ASN A 560 35.89 -23.78 2.41
N TRP A 561 35.31 -22.81 3.11
CA TRP A 561 35.76 -22.37 4.43
C TRP A 561 34.61 -21.83 5.29
N TYR A 562 34.86 -21.59 6.57
CA TYR A 562 33.95 -20.92 7.51
C TYR A 562 34.74 -20.05 8.50
N TYR A 563 34.05 -19.17 9.25
CA TYR A 563 34.63 -18.45 10.37
C TYR A 563 34.31 -19.16 11.69
N ALA A 564 35.33 -19.49 12.48
CA ALA A 564 35.15 -20.19 13.76
C ALA A 564 34.69 -19.27 14.91
N SER A 565 34.82 -17.94 14.73
CA SER A 565 34.39 -16.93 15.70
C SER A 565 34.18 -15.57 15.03
N ASP A 566 33.50 -14.65 15.70
CA ASP A 566 33.38 -13.25 15.24
C ASP A 566 34.74 -12.53 15.15
N ALA A 567 35.69 -12.91 16.02
CA ALA A 567 37.06 -12.40 15.96
C ALA A 567 37.78 -12.87 14.68
N ASP A 568 37.57 -14.13 14.28
CA ASP A 568 38.09 -14.68 13.03
C ASP A 568 37.44 -14.01 11.82
N ARG A 569 36.13 -13.76 11.86
CA ARG A 569 35.43 -12.99 10.83
C ARG A 569 36.05 -11.60 10.71
N THR A 570 36.15 -10.85 11.81
CA THR A 570 36.73 -9.50 11.83
C THR A 570 38.14 -9.49 11.24
N SER A 571 38.99 -10.45 11.62
CA SER A 571 40.38 -10.55 11.15
C SER A 571 40.58 -11.32 9.83
N ARG A 572 39.50 -11.74 9.15
CA ARG A 572 39.52 -12.56 7.92
C ARG A 572 40.29 -13.88 8.06
N ARG A 573 40.27 -14.50 9.25
CA ARG A 573 40.87 -15.83 9.47
C ARG A 573 39.90 -16.95 9.09
N ARG A 574 40.05 -17.48 7.88
CA ARG A 574 39.17 -18.50 7.31
C ARG A 574 39.65 -19.91 7.67
N THR A 575 38.75 -20.75 8.17
CA THR A 575 39.03 -22.16 8.46
C THR A 575 38.50 -23.05 7.34
N PRO A 576 39.32 -23.90 6.70
CA PRO A 576 38.85 -24.81 5.65
C PRO A 576 37.79 -25.81 6.14
N ILE A 577 36.79 -26.10 5.32
CA ILE A 577 35.80 -27.16 5.60
C ILE A 577 36.31 -28.49 5.02
N THR A 578 36.78 -29.37 5.91
CA THR A 578 37.23 -30.74 5.62
C THR A 578 36.68 -31.71 6.65
N ASP A 579 36.42 -32.96 6.25
CA ASP A 579 36.04 -34.04 7.14
C ASP A 579 37.16 -35.06 7.41
N GLY A 580 38.34 -34.83 6.81
CA GLY A 580 39.48 -35.75 6.86
C GLY A 580 39.25 -37.15 6.26
N SER A 581 38.04 -37.41 5.74
CA SER A 581 37.54 -38.74 5.37
C SER A 581 36.99 -38.81 3.94
N GLY A 582 37.11 -37.71 3.18
CA GLY A 582 36.74 -37.63 1.76
C GLY A 582 35.26 -37.30 1.50
N LYS A 583 34.47 -36.98 2.53
CA LYS A 583 33.06 -36.54 2.43
C LYS A 583 32.86 -35.17 3.09
N PRO A 584 33.61 -34.13 2.71
CA PRO A 584 33.50 -32.81 3.33
C PRO A 584 32.13 -32.16 3.13
N TRP A 585 31.37 -32.60 2.11
CA TRP A 585 30.00 -32.13 1.82
C TRP A 585 29.04 -32.27 3.00
N VAL A 586 29.28 -33.21 3.92
CA VAL A 586 28.46 -33.40 5.13
C VAL A 586 28.44 -32.14 6.00
N TYR A 587 29.49 -31.33 5.96
CA TYR A 587 29.63 -30.10 6.74
C TYR A 587 29.47 -28.83 5.90
N ARG A 588 29.12 -28.95 4.60
CA ARG A 588 29.01 -27.83 3.67
C ARG A 588 27.55 -27.51 3.39
N TYR A 589 26.99 -26.52 4.07
CA TYR A 589 25.61 -26.09 3.84
C TYR A 589 25.37 -25.56 2.42
N LYS A 590 26.40 -25.22 1.64
CA LYS A 590 26.25 -24.86 0.22
C LYS A 590 26.38 -26.02 -0.76
N ASP A 591 26.83 -27.19 -0.32
CA ASP A 591 27.06 -28.34 -1.20
C ASP A 591 25.77 -29.12 -1.46
N ILE A 592 24.75 -28.40 -1.92
CA ILE A 592 23.39 -28.91 -2.20
C ILE A 592 23.46 -30.09 -3.17
N ALA A 593 24.32 -30.01 -4.19
CA ALA A 593 24.49 -31.06 -5.17
C ALA A 593 25.04 -32.35 -4.56
N SER A 594 26.04 -32.27 -3.69
CA SER A 594 26.56 -33.47 -3.04
C SER A 594 25.63 -34.00 -1.98
N TRP A 595 24.94 -33.14 -1.22
CA TRP A 595 23.89 -33.56 -0.29
C TRP A 595 22.80 -34.34 -1.05
N TRP A 596 22.26 -33.78 -2.12
CA TRP A 596 21.17 -34.39 -2.88
C TRP A 596 21.53 -35.75 -3.52
N LYS A 597 22.75 -35.89 -4.06
CA LYS A 597 23.17 -37.07 -4.85
C LYS A 597 23.74 -38.23 -4.03
N ASN A 598 24.05 -38.03 -2.75
CA ASN A 598 24.73 -39.04 -1.92
C ASN A 598 23.79 -39.69 -0.91
N ALA A 599 24.15 -40.90 -0.49
CA ALA A 599 23.49 -41.54 0.65
C ALA A 599 23.97 -40.88 1.95
N HIS A 600 23.05 -40.65 2.87
CA HIS A 600 23.33 -39.98 4.13
C HIS A 600 23.61 -41.00 5.23
N PHE A 601 24.65 -40.76 6.02
CA PHE A 601 25.04 -41.61 7.14
C PHE A 601 25.29 -40.74 8.37
N ASN A 602 24.51 -40.94 9.42
CA ASN A 602 24.77 -40.26 10.69
C ASN A 602 26.15 -40.63 11.21
N ARG A 603 26.83 -39.70 11.89
CA ARG A 603 28.08 -39.95 12.60
C ARG A 603 27.82 -39.88 14.09
N LYS A 604 28.26 -40.90 14.83
CA LYS A 604 28.19 -40.93 16.30
C LYS A 604 29.61 -40.89 16.84
N ALA A 605 29.91 -39.93 17.69
CA ALA A 605 31.27 -39.65 18.16
C ALA A 605 32.29 -39.52 16.99
N GLY A 606 31.89 -38.90 15.88
CA GLY A 606 32.69 -38.77 14.66
C GLY A 606 32.75 -40.03 13.77
N ILE A 607 32.20 -41.17 14.20
CA ILE A 607 32.23 -42.43 13.46
C ILE A 607 30.97 -42.58 12.61
N GLU A 608 31.15 -42.74 11.30
CA GLU A 608 30.05 -42.97 10.35
C GLU A 608 29.29 -44.28 10.66
N SER A 609 27.97 -44.21 10.68
CA SER A 609 27.10 -45.34 10.94
C SER A 609 27.15 -46.36 9.81
N ALA A 610 26.99 -47.66 10.12
CA ALA A 610 27.03 -48.72 9.10
C ALA A 610 25.79 -48.75 8.18
N LYS A 611 24.70 -48.09 8.56
CA LYS A 611 23.45 -48.01 7.78
C LYS A 611 23.18 -46.55 7.40
N PRO A 612 22.73 -46.29 6.16
CA PRO A 612 22.28 -44.96 5.79
C PRO A 612 20.95 -44.62 6.49
N THR A 613 20.59 -43.34 6.49
CA THR A 613 19.27 -42.85 6.90
C THR A 613 18.19 -43.23 5.88
N GLU A 614 16.95 -42.80 6.09
CA GLU A 614 15.87 -43.02 5.11
C GLU A 614 16.02 -42.20 3.81
N TRP A 615 16.93 -41.22 3.75
CA TRP A 615 17.13 -40.42 2.54
C TRP A 615 17.55 -41.29 1.36
N ARG A 616 16.84 -41.11 0.24
CA ARG A 616 17.18 -41.75 -1.03
C ARG A 616 17.90 -40.72 -1.90
N PRO A 617 19.13 -41.00 -2.35
CA PRO A 617 19.84 -40.13 -3.27
C PRO A 617 18.98 -39.76 -4.47
N MET A 618 18.92 -38.47 -4.77
CA MET A 618 18.14 -37.92 -5.90
C MET A 618 16.64 -38.21 -5.83
N GLY A 619 16.11 -38.54 -4.65
CA GLY A 619 14.76 -39.05 -4.50
C GLY A 619 13.66 -38.00 -4.65
N LYS A 620 13.96 -36.74 -4.34
CA LYS A 620 13.00 -35.61 -4.43
C LYS A 620 13.70 -34.35 -4.94
N PRO A 621 13.01 -33.48 -5.70
CA PRO A 621 13.55 -32.20 -6.08
C PRO A 621 13.65 -31.25 -4.87
N LEU A 622 14.53 -30.27 -4.99
CA LEU A 622 14.67 -29.15 -4.06
C LEU A 622 13.86 -27.95 -4.59
N TRP A 623 13.33 -27.17 -3.67
CA TRP A 623 12.73 -25.85 -3.89
C TRP A 623 13.44 -24.84 -3.01
N PHE A 624 13.62 -23.60 -3.50
CA PHE A 624 13.96 -22.50 -2.62
C PHE A 624 12.68 -21.80 -2.20
N THR A 625 12.20 -22.13 -1.01
CA THR A 625 10.95 -21.60 -0.43
C THR A 625 11.06 -20.13 -0.06
N GLU A 626 12.29 -19.66 0.18
CA GLU A 626 12.66 -18.25 0.23
C GLU A 626 14.06 -18.06 -0.37
N ILE A 627 14.30 -16.89 -1.00
CA ILE A 627 15.62 -16.43 -1.42
C ILE A 627 15.63 -14.91 -1.58
N GLY A 628 16.66 -14.25 -1.07
CA GLY A 628 16.81 -12.79 -1.24
C GLY A 628 17.94 -12.24 -0.39
N CYS A 629 18.20 -10.95 -0.52
CA CYS A 629 19.08 -10.22 0.38
C CYS A 629 18.49 -8.81 0.66
N PRO A 630 18.86 -8.17 1.78
CA PRO A 630 18.44 -6.80 2.05
C PRO A 630 19.02 -5.85 0.99
N ALA A 631 18.28 -4.79 0.65
CA ALA A 631 18.72 -3.75 -0.27
C ALA A 631 19.71 -2.78 0.39
N VAL A 632 20.84 -3.31 0.87
CA VAL A 632 21.89 -2.61 1.61
C VAL A 632 23.24 -2.83 0.93
N ASP A 633 24.18 -1.87 1.08
CA ASP A 633 25.60 -2.10 0.77
C ASP A 633 26.06 -3.47 1.26
N LYS A 634 26.74 -4.22 0.38
CA LYS A 634 27.22 -5.58 0.67
C LYS A 634 26.13 -6.54 1.17
N GLY A 635 24.86 -6.36 0.77
CA GLY A 635 23.75 -7.31 1.00
C GLY A 635 24.13 -8.80 0.84
N PRO A 636 24.85 -9.19 -0.24
CA PRO A 636 25.32 -10.55 -0.43
C PRO A 636 26.24 -11.13 0.67
N ASN A 637 26.85 -10.30 1.52
CA ASN A 637 27.70 -10.77 2.63
C ASN A 637 26.90 -11.47 3.72
N GLN A 638 25.63 -11.12 3.91
CA GLN A 638 24.78 -11.72 4.92
C GLN A 638 23.30 -11.60 4.49
N PRO A 639 22.83 -12.45 3.56
CA PRO A 639 21.51 -12.28 2.93
C PRO A 639 20.32 -12.46 3.87
N ASN A 640 20.51 -13.16 5.00
CA ASN A 640 19.45 -13.52 5.94
C ASN A 640 19.03 -12.38 6.89
N VAL A 641 19.82 -11.31 7.02
CA VAL A 641 19.52 -10.26 8.01
C VAL A 641 18.52 -9.26 7.50
N PHE A 642 17.64 -8.83 8.40
CA PHE A 642 16.62 -7.84 8.14
C PHE A 642 16.86 -6.61 9.03
N PRO A 643 17.11 -5.42 8.46
CA PRO A 643 17.39 -4.23 9.26
C PRO A 643 16.14 -3.64 9.96
N ASP A 644 15.72 -4.25 11.07
CA ASP A 644 14.59 -3.79 11.89
C ASP A 644 15.02 -3.52 13.33
N ALA A 645 15.04 -2.24 13.72
CA ALA A 645 15.54 -1.82 15.02
C ALA A 645 14.67 -2.28 16.21
N LYS A 646 13.41 -2.69 15.98
CA LYS A 646 12.56 -3.20 17.08
C LYS A 646 12.89 -4.67 17.41
N SER A 647 13.38 -5.44 16.45
CA SER A 647 13.65 -6.87 16.61
C SER A 647 15.04 -7.13 17.19
N SER A 648 15.14 -8.13 18.06
CA SER A 648 16.43 -8.65 18.53
C SER A 648 17.28 -9.30 17.44
N GLU A 649 16.68 -9.63 16.29
CA GLU A 649 17.39 -10.17 15.12
C GLU A 649 17.67 -9.08 14.07
N GLY A 650 17.35 -7.82 14.39
CA GLY A 650 17.62 -6.66 13.56
C GLY A 650 19.12 -6.46 13.35
N ALA A 651 19.58 -6.62 12.11
CA ALA A 651 20.99 -6.49 11.77
C ALA A 651 21.20 -5.96 10.34
N PHE A 652 22.42 -5.50 10.08
CA PHE A 652 22.88 -5.11 8.75
C PHE A 652 23.96 -6.08 8.28
N PRO A 653 24.14 -6.26 6.96
CA PRO A 653 25.13 -7.18 6.43
C PRO A 653 26.54 -6.90 6.93
N TYR A 654 27.33 -7.96 7.09
CA TYR A 654 28.71 -7.84 7.56
C TYR A 654 29.52 -6.83 6.73
N PHE A 655 30.19 -5.92 7.44
CA PHE A 655 31.05 -4.87 6.88
C PHE A 655 30.33 -3.85 5.96
N SER A 656 29.00 -3.84 5.94
CA SER A 656 28.21 -2.84 5.22
C SER A 656 28.34 -1.44 5.84
N ASP A 657 28.19 -0.42 4.99
CA ASP A 657 28.05 0.97 5.45
C ASP A 657 26.61 1.35 5.85
N ARG A 658 25.69 0.37 5.82
CA ARG A 658 24.26 0.46 6.13
C ARG A 658 23.42 1.30 5.17
N GLY A 659 24.03 1.83 4.11
CA GLY A 659 23.33 2.59 3.07
C GLY A 659 22.50 1.69 2.16
N ARG A 660 21.40 2.24 1.62
CA ARG A 660 20.56 1.56 0.63
C ARG A 660 21.34 1.24 -0.65
N SER A 661 21.21 0.01 -1.15
CA SER A 661 21.80 -0.44 -2.40
C SER A 661 20.87 -1.41 -3.14
N ASP A 662 20.11 -0.89 -4.11
CA ASP A 662 19.20 -1.71 -4.91
C ASP A 662 19.95 -2.65 -5.88
N ILE A 663 21.16 -2.26 -6.32
CA ILE A 663 22.03 -3.13 -7.15
C ILE A 663 22.47 -4.39 -6.40
N ALA A 664 22.70 -4.32 -5.08
CA ALA A 664 23.11 -5.47 -4.29
C ALA A 664 22.05 -6.59 -4.35
N GLN A 665 20.79 -6.21 -4.14
CA GLN A 665 19.65 -7.11 -4.26
C GLN A 665 19.46 -7.63 -5.69
N ASN A 666 19.52 -6.74 -6.70
CA ASN A 666 19.38 -7.13 -8.10
C ASN A 666 20.43 -8.18 -8.52
N ARG A 667 21.71 -7.94 -8.20
CA ARG A 667 22.84 -8.82 -8.56
C ARG A 667 22.81 -10.14 -7.81
N PHE A 668 22.44 -10.14 -6.54
CA PHE A 668 22.25 -11.37 -5.75
C PHE A 668 21.21 -12.30 -6.41
N LEU A 669 20.05 -11.74 -6.75
CA LEU A 669 18.97 -12.52 -7.36
C LEU A 669 19.32 -12.98 -8.78
N ARG A 670 19.94 -12.11 -9.60
CA ARG A 670 20.43 -12.48 -10.94
C ARG A 670 21.45 -13.61 -10.87
N ALA A 671 22.43 -13.53 -9.95
CA ALA A 671 23.43 -14.57 -9.76
C ALA A 671 22.78 -15.95 -9.53
N HIS A 672 21.80 -16.02 -8.64
CA HIS A 672 21.07 -17.26 -8.39
C HIS A 672 20.24 -17.73 -9.58
N LEU A 673 19.40 -16.86 -10.17
CA LEU A 673 18.52 -17.25 -11.27
C LEU A 673 19.30 -17.71 -12.52
N GLU A 674 20.43 -17.08 -12.81
CA GLU A 674 21.30 -17.45 -13.93
C GLU A 674 22.07 -18.75 -13.65
N TYR A 675 22.70 -18.88 -12.48
CA TYR A 675 23.44 -20.08 -12.11
C TYR A 675 22.55 -21.33 -12.07
N TRP A 676 21.38 -21.24 -11.43
CA TRP A 676 20.49 -22.38 -11.26
C TRP A 676 19.79 -22.80 -12.55
N ARG A 677 19.66 -21.92 -13.54
CA ARG A 677 19.16 -22.28 -14.87
C ARG A 677 20.04 -23.34 -15.55
N SER A 678 21.36 -23.27 -15.38
CA SER A 678 22.29 -24.25 -15.97
C SER A 678 22.70 -25.38 -15.03
N HIS A 679 22.63 -25.18 -13.70
CA HIS A 679 23.12 -26.14 -12.70
C HIS A 679 22.01 -26.85 -11.90
N GLY A 680 20.75 -26.41 -12.02
CA GLY A 680 19.62 -26.99 -11.26
C GLY A 680 19.20 -28.37 -11.77
N GLY A 681 19.03 -28.54 -13.08
CA GLY A 681 18.65 -29.82 -13.69
C GLY A 681 17.44 -30.48 -13.03
N ALA A 682 17.51 -31.79 -12.77
CA ALA A 682 16.48 -32.53 -12.03
C ALA A 682 16.55 -32.31 -10.49
N MET A 683 17.63 -31.69 -10.00
CA MET A 683 17.86 -31.48 -8.58
C MET A 683 17.00 -30.35 -8.04
N LEU A 684 17.03 -29.18 -8.67
CA LEU A 684 16.31 -27.98 -8.24
C LEU A 684 15.22 -27.64 -9.25
N ASP A 685 13.98 -27.55 -8.79
CA ASP A 685 12.90 -27.02 -9.62
C ASP A 685 13.04 -25.49 -9.74
N THR A 686 13.62 -25.04 -10.86
CA THR A 686 13.88 -23.61 -11.10
C THR A 686 12.61 -22.76 -11.25
N SER A 687 11.43 -23.36 -11.43
CA SER A 687 10.17 -22.60 -11.35
C SER A 687 9.71 -22.35 -9.91
N ARG A 688 10.33 -23.01 -8.93
CA ARG A 688 10.03 -22.96 -7.48
C ARG A 688 11.14 -22.28 -6.68
N ILE A 689 11.72 -21.23 -7.25
CA ILE A 689 12.66 -20.32 -6.57
C ILE A 689 11.87 -19.08 -6.15
N TYR A 690 11.32 -19.11 -4.93
CA TYR A 690 10.44 -18.07 -4.40
C TYR A 690 11.28 -16.91 -3.85
N VAL A 691 11.33 -15.80 -4.59
CA VAL A 691 12.03 -14.62 -4.09
C VAL A 691 11.28 -13.98 -2.93
N TRP A 692 12.00 -13.63 -1.88
CA TRP A 692 11.50 -12.90 -0.71
C TRP A 692 11.89 -11.42 -0.86
N ALA A 693 10.96 -10.47 -0.95
CA ALA A 693 9.50 -10.64 -0.95
C ALA A 693 8.76 -9.60 -1.81
N TRP A 694 7.49 -9.91 -2.13
CA TRP A 694 6.53 -8.99 -2.74
C TRP A 694 5.35 -8.75 -1.79
N ASP A 695 5.00 -7.49 -1.58
CA ASP A 695 3.99 -7.03 -0.64
C ASP A 695 2.67 -6.75 -1.35
N THR A 696 1.55 -7.14 -0.75
CA THR A 696 0.21 -6.87 -1.30
C THR A 696 -0.19 -5.41 -1.17
N ARG A 697 0.50 -4.61 -0.35
CA ARG A 697 0.31 -3.16 -0.32
C ARG A 697 0.88 -2.53 -1.61
N PRO A 698 0.12 -1.69 -2.30
CA PRO A 698 0.50 -1.16 -3.60
C PRO A 698 1.61 -0.10 -3.47
N PHE A 699 2.51 -0.07 -4.45
CA PHE A 699 3.56 0.95 -4.55
C PHE A 699 3.04 2.18 -5.34
N PRO A 700 3.38 3.43 -4.94
CA PRO A 700 4.22 3.82 -3.81
C PRO A 700 3.46 4.09 -2.50
N ALA A 701 2.15 3.78 -2.43
CA ALA A 701 1.36 3.99 -1.20
C ALA A 701 2.05 3.34 0.00
N PHE A 702 2.47 2.08 -0.13
CA PHE A 702 3.60 1.57 0.63
C PHE A 702 4.88 1.80 -0.19
N PRO A 703 5.90 2.49 0.36
CA PRO A 703 6.12 2.81 1.78
C PRO A 703 5.72 4.23 2.24
N LEU A 704 5.08 5.05 1.41
CA LEU A 704 4.89 6.48 1.72
C LEU A 704 3.83 6.80 2.79
N ASN A 705 2.80 5.97 2.93
CA ASN A 705 1.69 6.17 3.88
C ASN A 705 2.04 5.65 5.29
N ARG A 706 3.03 6.29 5.93
CA ARG A 706 3.53 5.92 7.26
C ARG A 706 2.58 6.25 8.41
N LYS A 707 1.52 7.04 8.16
CA LYS A 707 0.41 7.21 9.11
C LYS A 707 -0.42 5.93 9.25
N LEU A 708 -0.56 5.16 8.17
CA LEU A 708 -1.30 3.90 8.15
C LEU A 708 -0.41 2.71 8.51
N TRP A 709 0.82 2.68 7.98
CA TRP A 709 1.76 1.58 8.16
C TRP A 709 3.08 2.05 8.78
N SER A 710 3.33 1.70 10.04
CA SER A 710 4.52 2.11 10.79
C SER A 710 5.83 1.51 10.27
N ASP A 711 5.77 0.44 9.49
CA ASP A 711 6.92 -0.28 8.93
C ASP A 711 7.44 0.30 7.59
N GLY A 712 6.89 1.43 7.12
CA GLY A 712 7.28 2.02 5.83
C GLY A 712 8.78 2.31 5.71
N ASP A 713 9.44 2.77 6.78
CA ASP A 713 10.88 3.08 6.74
C ASP A 713 11.76 1.84 6.51
N HIS A 714 11.28 0.64 6.87
CA HIS A 714 12.01 -0.61 6.63
C HIS A 714 12.10 -0.96 5.14
N TRP A 715 11.22 -0.41 4.29
CA TRP A 715 11.30 -0.63 2.85
C TRP A 715 12.65 -0.19 2.30
N MET A 716 13.29 0.86 2.84
CA MET A 716 14.54 1.42 2.33
C MET A 716 15.70 0.41 2.30
N THR A 717 15.75 -0.50 3.27
CA THR A 717 16.88 -1.43 3.47
C THR A 717 16.46 -2.89 3.59
N GLY A 718 15.16 -3.21 3.62
CA GLY A 718 14.65 -4.58 3.66
C GLY A 718 14.63 -5.27 2.29
N HIS A 719 14.00 -6.45 2.25
CA HIS A 719 13.97 -7.35 1.09
C HIS A 719 12.88 -7.05 0.04
N TRP A 720 12.01 -6.07 0.28
CA TRP A 720 10.89 -5.76 -0.61
C TRP A 720 11.30 -5.45 -2.05
N LEU A 721 10.63 -6.08 -3.01
CA LEU A 721 10.83 -5.85 -4.44
C LEU A 721 9.88 -4.79 -5.03
N ASN A 722 8.78 -4.45 -4.34
CA ASN A 722 7.83 -3.43 -4.79
C ASN A 722 8.57 -2.11 -5.09
N GLY A 723 8.37 -1.56 -6.28
CA GLY A 723 9.07 -0.36 -6.78
C GLY A 723 10.51 -0.60 -7.28
N ARG A 724 11.26 -1.54 -6.69
CA ARG A 724 12.63 -1.89 -7.11
C ARG A 724 12.64 -2.73 -8.38
N LEU A 725 11.71 -3.66 -8.51
CA LEU A 725 11.63 -4.55 -9.68
C LEU A 725 11.30 -3.80 -10.97
N SER A 726 10.66 -2.62 -10.86
CA SER A 726 10.44 -1.71 -11.99
C SER A 726 11.66 -0.87 -12.36
N GLY A 727 12.74 -0.88 -11.57
CA GLY A 727 13.99 -0.20 -11.91
C GLY A 727 14.87 -0.99 -12.86
N VAL A 728 16.08 -0.48 -13.13
CA VAL A 728 17.01 -1.07 -14.09
C VAL A 728 18.46 -0.93 -13.61
N ALA A 729 19.22 -2.03 -13.68
CA ALA A 729 20.66 -2.04 -13.45
C ALA A 729 21.39 -1.40 -14.64
N LEU A 730 22.52 -0.74 -14.38
CA LEU A 730 23.17 0.10 -15.38
C LEU A 730 23.70 -0.67 -16.60
N ASP A 731 24.15 -1.91 -16.42
CA ASP A 731 24.52 -2.83 -17.51
C ASP A 731 23.34 -3.08 -18.46
N GLU A 732 22.17 -3.37 -17.89
CA GLU A 732 20.94 -3.65 -18.65
C GLU A 732 20.41 -2.37 -19.32
N LEU A 733 20.53 -1.21 -18.67
CA LEU A 733 20.16 0.07 -19.24
C LEU A 733 21.04 0.44 -20.44
N ILE A 734 22.36 0.34 -20.29
CA ILE A 734 23.32 0.64 -21.37
C ILE A 734 23.07 -0.29 -22.56
N GLY A 735 22.91 -1.59 -22.30
CA GLY A 735 22.59 -2.58 -23.33
C GLY A 735 21.29 -2.27 -24.05
N ALA A 736 20.22 -1.96 -23.31
CA ALA A 736 18.91 -1.64 -23.88
C ALA A 736 18.93 -0.36 -24.74
N VAL A 737 19.59 0.71 -24.25
CA VAL A 737 19.75 1.95 -25.01
C VAL A 737 20.51 1.69 -26.30
N LEU A 738 21.66 1.01 -26.24
CA LEU A 738 22.49 0.76 -27.42
C LEU A 738 21.78 -0.13 -28.45
N ALA A 739 21.01 -1.13 -28.00
CA ALA A 739 20.17 -1.94 -28.86
C ALA A 739 19.10 -1.10 -29.57
N ASP A 740 18.42 -0.18 -28.86
CA ASP A 740 17.43 0.75 -29.42
C ASP A 740 18.05 1.75 -30.43
N PHE A 741 19.38 1.94 -30.41
CA PHE A 741 20.16 2.71 -31.39
C PHE A 741 20.82 1.84 -32.49
N GLY A 742 20.60 0.52 -32.49
CA GLY A 742 21.13 -0.40 -33.49
C GLY A 742 22.59 -0.82 -33.30
N VAL A 743 23.17 -0.62 -32.12
CA VAL A 743 24.55 -0.99 -31.80
C VAL A 743 24.58 -2.41 -31.21
N THR A 744 25.25 -3.35 -31.87
CA THR A 744 25.08 -4.80 -31.65
C THR A 744 26.32 -5.57 -31.16
N ARG A 745 27.43 -4.88 -30.84
CA ARG A 745 28.64 -5.48 -30.25
C ARG A 745 29.04 -4.73 -28.99
N VAL A 746 28.33 -5.02 -27.91
CA VAL A 746 28.45 -4.32 -26.63
C VAL A 746 28.66 -5.32 -25.52
N ASP A 747 29.59 -5.02 -24.63
CA ASP A 747 29.71 -5.64 -23.32
C ASP A 747 29.51 -4.54 -22.27
N ALA A 748 28.46 -4.66 -21.47
CA ALA A 748 28.17 -3.74 -20.38
C ALA A 748 28.12 -4.42 -19.02
N GLU A 749 28.47 -5.72 -18.91
CA GLU A 749 28.33 -6.49 -17.67
C GLU A 749 29.19 -5.93 -16.53
N GLY A 750 30.28 -5.23 -16.88
CA GLY A 750 31.13 -4.51 -15.94
C GLY A 750 30.59 -3.16 -15.46
N ALA A 751 29.38 -2.73 -15.84
CA ALA A 751 28.79 -1.47 -15.43
C ALA A 751 27.94 -1.62 -14.14
N ASP A 752 28.47 -1.09 -13.05
CA ASP A 752 27.81 -1.03 -11.75
C ASP A 752 26.98 0.26 -11.61
N GLY A 753 25.70 0.10 -11.32
CA GLY A 753 24.78 1.20 -11.04
C GLY A 753 23.33 0.73 -11.09
N PHE A 754 22.42 1.56 -10.58
CA PHE A 754 20.98 1.28 -10.62
C PHE A 754 20.23 2.60 -10.75
N VAL A 755 19.13 2.61 -11.51
CA VAL A 755 18.20 3.74 -11.56
C VAL A 755 16.77 3.21 -11.49
N SER A 756 15.86 3.97 -10.89
CA SER A 756 14.43 3.58 -10.85
C SER A 756 13.79 3.67 -12.25
N GLY A 757 14.35 4.50 -13.11
CA GLY A 757 13.99 4.62 -14.51
C GLY A 757 14.85 5.65 -15.23
N PHE A 758 14.72 5.70 -16.55
CA PHE A 758 15.47 6.59 -17.44
C PHE A 758 14.63 6.87 -18.69
N ILE A 759 14.70 8.10 -19.19
CA ILE A 759 13.90 8.53 -20.35
C ILE A 759 14.78 9.22 -21.41
N VAL A 760 14.53 8.89 -22.68
CA VAL A 760 15.07 9.61 -23.84
C VAL A 760 13.90 10.34 -24.48
N GLU A 761 13.79 11.65 -24.21
CA GLU A 761 12.63 12.47 -24.62
C GLU A 761 12.70 12.96 -26.07
N GLU A 762 13.90 13.15 -26.62
CA GLU A 762 14.11 13.71 -27.96
C GLU A 762 15.04 12.85 -28.81
N PRO A 763 14.94 12.93 -30.16
CA PRO A 763 15.90 12.33 -31.06
C PRO A 763 17.30 12.91 -30.80
N THR A 764 18.23 12.05 -30.43
CA THR A 764 19.61 12.43 -30.11
C THR A 764 20.56 11.30 -30.49
N SER A 765 21.85 11.42 -30.21
CA SER A 765 22.82 10.33 -30.41
C SER A 765 22.92 9.44 -29.17
N ALA A 766 23.22 8.14 -29.36
CA ALA A 766 23.49 7.21 -28.26
C ALA A 766 24.57 7.75 -27.30
N ARG A 767 25.60 8.42 -27.83
CA ARG A 767 26.65 9.07 -27.04
C ARG A 767 26.07 10.14 -26.11
N ALA A 768 25.26 11.06 -26.63
CA ALA A 768 24.68 12.14 -25.83
C ALA A 768 23.72 11.62 -24.75
N VAL A 769 23.06 10.48 -24.97
CA VAL A 769 22.23 9.80 -23.95
C VAL A 769 23.10 9.22 -22.83
N LEU A 770 24.18 8.50 -23.20
CA LEU A 770 24.97 7.73 -22.25
C LEU A 770 26.01 8.58 -21.50
N GLU A 771 26.58 9.60 -22.13
CA GLU A 771 27.68 10.38 -21.55
C GLU A 771 27.40 10.94 -20.14
N PRO A 772 26.22 11.53 -19.85
CA PRO A 772 25.86 11.93 -18.48
C PRO A 772 25.82 10.76 -17.48
N LEU A 773 25.26 9.61 -17.90
CA LEU A 773 25.21 8.39 -17.07
C LEU A 773 26.63 7.90 -16.76
N LEU A 774 27.47 7.76 -17.78
CA LEU A 774 28.84 7.27 -17.64
C LEU A 774 29.67 8.19 -16.72
N ALA A 775 29.51 9.51 -16.86
CA ALA A 775 30.23 10.49 -16.05
C ALA A 775 29.85 10.41 -14.56
N VAL A 776 28.56 10.34 -14.26
CA VAL A 776 28.04 10.37 -12.88
C VAL A 776 28.25 9.03 -12.16
N PHE A 777 28.07 7.90 -12.86
CA PHE A 777 28.32 6.57 -12.30
C PHE A 777 29.79 6.14 -12.35
N GLY A 778 30.66 6.92 -13.00
CA GLY A 778 32.09 6.59 -13.11
C GLY A 778 32.38 5.36 -13.97
N VAL A 779 31.61 5.18 -15.04
CA VAL A 779 31.78 4.10 -16.03
C VAL A 779 32.66 4.59 -17.17
N ASN A 780 33.65 3.79 -17.54
CA ASN A 780 34.50 4.06 -18.70
C ASN A 780 33.99 3.23 -19.88
N ALA A 781 33.98 3.83 -21.06
CA ALA A 781 33.66 3.17 -22.32
C ALA A 781 34.90 3.14 -23.21
N PHE A 782 35.26 1.96 -23.72
CA PHE A 782 36.42 1.76 -24.57
C PHE A 782 36.20 0.60 -25.55
N GLU A 783 37.00 0.54 -26.60
CA GLU A 783 36.94 -0.54 -27.59
C GLU A 783 37.91 -1.66 -27.19
N GLU A 784 37.41 -2.89 -27.21
CA GLU A 784 38.22 -4.10 -27.10
C GLU A 784 37.96 -5.00 -28.31
N GLY A 785 38.92 -5.08 -29.22
CA GLY A 785 38.76 -5.78 -30.48
C GLY A 785 37.71 -5.09 -31.35
N ALA A 786 36.53 -5.68 -31.47
CA ALA A 786 35.39 -5.09 -32.19
C ALA A 786 34.15 -4.89 -31.28
N THR A 787 34.35 -4.94 -29.97
CA THR A 787 33.31 -4.82 -28.94
C THR A 787 33.51 -3.51 -28.19
N LEU A 788 32.41 -2.77 -27.99
CA LEU A 788 32.39 -1.61 -27.11
C LEU A 788 32.15 -2.08 -25.67
N VAL A 789 33.13 -1.92 -24.81
CA VAL A 789 33.10 -2.37 -23.41
C VAL A 789 32.79 -1.19 -22.49
N PHE A 790 31.88 -1.41 -21.56
CA PHE A 790 31.51 -0.46 -20.50
C PHE A 790 31.85 -1.06 -19.14
N GLN A 791 32.70 -0.37 -18.40
CA GLN A 791 33.22 -0.89 -17.14
C GLN A 791 33.36 0.21 -16.09
N SER A 792 32.76 0.00 -14.91
CA SER A 792 32.92 0.88 -13.75
C SER A 792 34.38 0.95 -13.33
N ALA A 793 34.84 2.11 -12.87
CA ALA A 793 36.24 2.30 -12.44
C ALA A 793 36.69 1.31 -11.35
N SER A 794 35.77 0.84 -10.50
CA SER A 794 35.97 -0.23 -9.51
C SER A 794 36.34 -1.57 -10.16
N ARG A 795 35.76 -1.87 -11.33
CA ARG A 795 35.84 -3.16 -12.04
C ARG A 795 37.09 -3.30 -12.91
N MET A 796 37.76 -2.19 -13.22
CA MET A 796 38.89 -2.16 -14.16
C MET A 796 40.14 -2.87 -13.60
N HIS A 797 40.82 -3.61 -14.48
CA HIS A 797 41.85 -4.65 -14.26
C HIS A 797 42.41 -4.86 -12.83
N LYS A 798 42.31 -6.11 -12.36
CA LYS A 798 42.56 -6.58 -10.97
C LYS A 798 44.02 -6.47 -10.50
N GLN A 799 45.00 -6.48 -11.40
CA GLN A 799 46.41 -6.24 -11.10
C GLN A 799 46.83 -4.95 -11.79
N LYS A 800 47.44 -4.04 -11.02
CA LYS A 800 48.02 -2.81 -11.55
C LYS A 800 49.44 -3.15 -11.99
N PRO A 801 49.72 -3.40 -13.29
CA PRO A 801 51.10 -3.61 -13.72
C PRO A 801 51.93 -2.40 -13.28
N LEU A 802 53.04 -2.70 -12.63
CA LEU A 802 54.05 -1.70 -12.32
C LEU A 802 54.74 -1.35 -13.64
N ILE A 803 54.67 -0.08 -14.01
CA ILE A 803 55.41 0.47 -15.14
C ILE A 803 56.68 1.09 -14.56
N ASP A 804 57.79 0.41 -14.83
CA ASP A 804 59.14 0.71 -14.36
C ASP A 804 60.13 0.97 -15.50
N GLY A 805 59.69 0.82 -16.77
CA GLY A 805 60.48 1.10 -17.96
C GLY A 805 59.71 1.96 -18.97
N PHE A 806 60.31 3.07 -19.37
CA PHE A 806 59.75 4.06 -20.29
C PHE A 806 60.66 4.23 -21.50
N VAL A 807 60.12 4.67 -22.64
CA VAL A 807 60.92 5.21 -23.73
C VAL A 807 61.13 6.69 -23.44
N GLU A 808 62.39 7.13 -23.45
CA GLU A 808 62.76 8.53 -23.21
C GLU A 808 62.72 9.31 -24.53
N PRO A 809 61.87 10.35 -24.66
CA PRO A 809 61.85 11.23 -25.82
C PRO A 809 63.12 12.10 -25.90
N GLU A 810 63.53 12.52 -27.11
CA GLU A 810 64.73 13.36 -27.28
C GLU A 810 64.60 14.75 -26.60
N ASP A 811 63.38 15.32 -26.55
CA ASP A 811 63.11 16.68 -26.07
C ASP A 811 62.43 16.75 -24.69
N ALA A 812 62.19 15.62 -24.01
CA ALA A 812 61.45 15.58 -22.74
C ALA A 812 61.90 14.42 -21.84
N GLY A 813 61.61 14.52 -20.54
CA GLY A 813 61.85 13.41 -19.60
C GLY A 813 60.91 12.20 -19.83
N PRO A 814 61.23 11.03 -19.24
CA PRO A 814 60.54 9.76 -19.52
C PRO A 814 59.06 9.74 -19.11
N VAL A 815 58.65 10.60 -18.18
CA VAL A 815 57.25 10.77 -17.76
C VAL A 815 56.95 12.25 -17.56
N SER A 816 56.01 12.79 -18.33
CA SER A 816 55.47 14.13 -18.13
C SER A 816 54.26 14.08 -17.20
N ARG A 817 54.24 14.90 -16.16
CA ARG A 817 53.14 14.98 -15.19
C ARG A 817 52.59 16.38 -15.15
N LYS A 818 51.27 16.48 -15.32
CA LYS A 818 50.57 17.75 -15.21
C LYS A 818 49.57 17.69 -14.06
N LEU A 819 49.76 18.58 -13.09
CA LEU A 819 48.80 18.87 -12.04
C LEU A 819 48.09 20.16 -12.41
N HIS A 820 46.81 20.08 -12.72
CA HIS A 820 45.99 21.27 -12.95
C HIS A 820 45.73 21.99 -11.62
N GLU A 821 45.69 23.32 -11.69
CA GLU A 821 45.49 24.19 -10.53
C GLU A 821 44.14 23.92 -9.86
N ILE A 822 44.10 24.01 -8.53
CA ILE A 822 42.84 23.76 -7.81
C ILE A 822 41.76 24.78 -8.19
N MET A 823 42.15 26.01 -8.54
CA MET A 823 41.23 27.07 -8.96
C MET A 823 40.60 26.85 -10.35
N GLU A 824 41.11 25.88 -11.12
CA GLU A 824 40.51 25.43 -12.38
C GLU A 824 39.49 24.29 -12.15
N GLN A 825 39.34 23.80 -10.92
CA GLN A 825 38.36 22.78 -10.55
C GLN A 825 37.07 23.41 -10.01
N PRO A 826 35.91 22.78 -10.22
CA PRO A 826 34.66 23.27 -9.66
C PRO A 826 34.72 23.25 -8.12
N ALA A 827 34.25 24.33 -7.50
CA ALA A 827 34.01 24.37 -6.05
C ALA A 827 32.73 23.58 -5.68
N ARG A 828 31.78 23.54 -6.61
CA ARG A 828 30.48 22.90 -6.47
C ARG A 828 30.15 22.10 -7.72
N VAL A 829 29.64 20.88 -7.56
CA VAL A 829 28.97 20.15 -8.64
C VAL A 829 27.51 20.00 -8.29
N GLU A 830 26.63 20.06 -9.30
CA GLU A 830 25.19 19.88 -9.13
C GLU A 830 24.67 18.81 -10.08
N ILE A 831 23.81 17.93 -9.57
CA ILE A 831 23.11 16.94 -10.38
C ILE A 831 21.61 17.21 -10.26
N SER A 832 20.98 17.49 -11.39
CA SER A 832 19.52 17.57 -11.51
C SER A 832 18.95 16.24 -11.95
N TYR A 833 17.89 15.78 -11.29
CA TYR A 833 17.24 14.48 -11.49
C TYR A 833 15.73 14.58 -11.20
N ARG A 834 14.98 13.49 -11.37
CA ARG A 834 13.56 13.39 -10.95
C ARG A 834 13.42 12.34 -9.85
N ASP A 835 12.66 12.62 -8.80
CA ASP A 835 12.54 11.73 -7.62
C ASP A 835 11.23 10.93 -7.62
N PRO A 836 11.25 9.60 -7.82
CA PRO A 836 10.06 8.75 -7.81
C PRO A 836 9.22 8.83 -6.53
N MET A 837 9.85 9.07 -5.38
CA MET A 837 9.19 9.12 -4.07
C MET A 837 8.56 10.48 -3.79
N LEU A 838 8.85 11.48 -4.63
CA LEU A 838 8.24 12.82 -4.64
C LEU A 838 7.47 13.05 -5.95
N ASP A 839 6.69 12.06 -6.37
CA ASP A 839 5.86 12.14 -7.58
C ASP A 839 6.64 12.53 -8.85
N TYR A 840 7.90 12.14 -8.94
CA TYR A 840 8.82 12.45 -10.04
C TYR A 840 9.09 13.95 -10.23
N GLN A 841 8.95 14.74 -9.16
CA GLN A 841 9.33 16.15 -9.16
C GLN A 841 10.83 16.30 -9.49
N ALA A 842 11.16 17.34 -10.26
CA ALA A 842 12.54 17.69 -10.55
C ALA A 842 13.22 18.18 -9.26
N ALA A 843 14.36 17.59 -8.95
CA ALA A 843 15.16 17.90 -7.77
C ALA A 843 16.62 18.10 -8.18
N MET A 844 17.40 18.70 -7.27
CA MET A 844 18.81 18.96 -7.47
C MET A 844 19.57 18.75 -6.17
N VAL A 845 20.71 18.08 -6.27
CA VAL A 845 21.66 17.89 -5.17
C VAL A 845 23.01 18.48 -5.56
N SER A 846 23.77 18.95 -4.57
CA SER A 846 25.11 19.45 -4.78
C SER A 846 26.14 18.73 -3.91
N ALA A 847 27.38 18.67 -4.39
CA ALA A 847 28.55 18.36 -3.58
C ALA A 847 29.52 19.54 -3.65
N GLU A 848 29.98 20.00 -2.49
CA GLU A 848 30.74 21.24 -2.35
C GLU A 848 32.07 21.01 -1.65
N ARG A 849 33.03 21.87 -1.99
CA ARG A 849 34.36 21.92 -1.38
C ARG A 849 34.75 23.38 -1.18
N LEU A 850 35.50 23.65 -0.11
CA LEU A 850 35.88 25.02 0.27
C LEU A 850 36.96 25.63 -0.66
N ASP A 851 37.65 24.78 -1.41
CA ASP A 851 38.66 25.12 -2.42
C ASP A 851 38.13 24.88 -3.84
N GLY A 852 38.60 25.65 -4.82
CA GLY A 852 38.13 25.63 -6.21
C GLY A 852 37.31 26.86 -6.59
N LYS A 853 36.76 26.89 -7.81
CA LYS A 853 35.94 28.01 -8.31
C LYS A 853 34.81 27.54 -9.21
N GLY A 854 33.65 28.18 -9.05
CA GLY A 854 32.49 27.98 -9.93
C GLY A 854 31.71 26.70 -9.64
N THR A 855 30.66 26.52 -10.44
CA THR A 855 29.73 25.40 -10.34
C THR A 855 29.70 24.65 -11.67
N GLU A 856 29.76 23.32 -11.61
CA GLU A 856 29.55 22.45 -12.76
C GLU A 856 28.23 21.69 -12.62
N ASN A 857 27.37 21.79 -13.63
CA ASN A 857 26.02 21.26 -13.60
C ASN A 857 25.87 20.05 -14.53
N MET A 858 25.18 19.02 -14.06
CA MET A 858 24.80 17.84 -14.84
C MET A 858 23.29 17.62 -14.76
N ALA A 859 22.64 17.53 -15.91
CA ALA A 859 21.25 17.11 -16.01
C ALA A 859 21.21 15.60 -16.32
N LEU A 860 20.62 14.82 -15.42
CA LEU A 860 20.40 13.40 -15.64
C LEU A 860 18.91 13.13 -15.87
N PRO A 861 18.50 12.64 -17.05
CA PRO A 861 17.11 12.24 -17.30
C PRO A 861 16.80 10.85 -16.68
N GLY A 862 17.33 10.63 -15.48
CA GLY A 862 17.20 9.43 -14.67
C GLY A 862 16.36 9.69 -13.43
N MET A 863 15.70 8.64 -12.97
CA MET A 863 14.85 8.65 -11.79
C MET A 863 15.65 8.09 -10.61
N LEU A 864 15.98 8.96 -9.66
CA LEU A 864 16.86 8.69 -8.52
C LEU A 864 16.21 9.18 -7.23
N ASP A 865 16.50 8.53 -6.10
CA ASP A 865 16.22 9.13 -4.80
C ASP A 865 17.32 10.14 -4.41
N ALA A 866 17.00 11.04 -3.49
CA ALA A 866 17.91 12.10 -3.04
C ALA A 866 19.24 11.60 -2.48
N GLY A 867 19.24 10.47 -1.75
CA GLY A 867 20.46 9.95 -1.14
C GLY A 867 21.37 9.32 -2.19
N GLN A 868 20.82 8.56 -3.12
CA GLN A 868 21.57 8.03 -4.25
C GLN A 868 22.17 9.17 -5.10
N ALA A 869 21.38 10.19 -5.43
CA ALA A 869 21.85 11.34 -6.20
C ALA A 869 22.99 12.07 -5.46
N LYS A 870 22.90 12.22 -4.14
CA LYS A 870 23.95 12.84 -3.31
C LYS A 870 25.23 12.01 -3.31
N SER A 871 25.16 10.69 -3.15
CA SER A 871 26.31 9.80 -3.24
C SER A 871 26.99 9.88 -4.61
N LEU A 872 26.21 9.94 -5.68
CA LEU A 872 26.71 10.12 -7.05
C LEU A 872 27.39 11.49 -7.24
N ALA A 873 26.84 12.58 -6.70
CA ALA A 873 27.45 13.91 -6.76
C ALA A 873 28.80 13.96 -6.02
N GLU A 874 28.91 13.32 -4.85
CA GLU A 874 30.17 13.22 -4.11
C GLU A 874 31.22 12.41 -4.88
N ASN A 875 30.82 11.26 -5.45
CA ASN A 875 31.69 10.43 -6.29
C ASN A 875 32.16 11.19 -7.54
N TRP A 876 31.27 11.94 -8.20
CA TRP A 876 31.61 12.75 -9.37
C TRP A 876 32.60 13.88 -9.02
N MET A 877 32.34 14.64 -7.95
CA MET A 877 33.27 15.65 -7.42
C MET A 877 34.65 15.06 -7.13
N GLN A 878 34.67 13.87 -6.50
CA GLN A 878 35.92 13.17 -6.20
C GLN A 878 36.67 12.75 -7.47
N GLY A 879 35.95 12.22 -8.46
CA GLY A 879 36.48 11.86 -9.77
C GLY A 879 37.11 13.05 -10.50
N ARG A 880 36.43 14.22 -10.52
CA ARG A 880 36.96 15.47 -11.10
C ARG A 880 38.27 15.88 -10.43
N ARG A 881 38.30 15.86 -9.09
CA ARG A 881 39.51 16.19 -8.31
C ARG A 881 40.66 15.21 -8.48
N ALA A 882 40.38 13.94 -8.75
CA ALA A 882 41.41 12.98 -9.07
C ALA A 882 41.99 13.22 -10.47
N ALA A 883 41.11 13.49 -11.45
CA ALA A 883 41.45 13.72 -12.85
C ALA A 883 42.31 14.97 -13.10
N ARG A 884 42.41 15.90 -12.13
CA ARG A 884 43.36 17.04 -12.20
C ARG A 884 44.82 16.62 -12.39
N ARG A 885 45.16 15.37 -12.01
CA ARG A 885 46.48 14.77 -12.17
C ARG A 885 46.49 13.93 -13.44
N THR A 886 47.35 14.28 -14.38
CA THR A 886 47.56 13.53 -15.63
C THR A 886 49.03 13.16 -15.78
N ALA A 887 49.27 12.04 -16.46
CA ALA A 887 50.60 11.55 -16.79
C ALA A 887 50.64 11.15 -18.27
N ASN A 888 51.66 11.63 -18.97
CA ASN A 888 51.94 11.30 -20.37
C ASN A 888 53.33 10.68 -20.46
N PHE A 889 53.45 9.54 -21.14
CA PHE A 889 54.71 8.81 -21.27
C PHE A 889 54.67 7.87 -22.47
N GLU A 890 55.83 7.44 -22.94
CA GLU A 890 55.95 6.48 -24.03
C GLU A 890 56.39 5.11 -23.50
N LEU A 891 55.79 4.04 -24.03
CA LEU A 891 56.08 2.66 -23.65
C LEU A 891 56.65 1.85 -24.83
N PRO A 892 57.60 0.94 -24.56
CA PRO A 892 58.02 -0.05 -25.54
C PRO A 892 56.92 -1.10 -25.79
N TRP A 893 56.96 -1.74 -26.97
CA TRP A 893 55.99 -2.75 -27.41
C TRP A 893 55.89 -3.99 -26.50
N LYS A 894 56.81 -4.21 -25.54
CA LYS A 894 56.63 -5.26 -24.51
C LYS A 894 55.36 -5.05 -23.66
N TYR A 895 54.84 -3.81 -23.59
CA TYR A 895 53.57 -3.50 -22.93
C TYR A 895 52.37 -3.47 -23.90
N ALA A 896 52.44 -4.15 -25.05
CA ALA A 896 51.37 -4.19 -26.07
C ALA A 896 50.00 -4.65 -25.53
N ALA A 897 49.98 -5.42 -24.44
CA ALA A 897 48.75 -5.89 -23.81
C ALA A 897 47.92 -4.77 -23.15
N LEU A 898 48.54 -3.62 -22.83
CA LEU A 898 47.83 -2.49 -22.22
C LEU A 898 46.83 -1.87 -23.21
N LYS A 899 45.64 -1.56 -22.70
CA LYS A 899 44.51 -0.97 -23.41
C LYS A 899 44.05 0.31 -22.73
N ALA A 900 43.30 1.13 -23.47
CA ALA A 900 42.54 2.22 -22.85
C ALA A 900 41.59 1.64 -21.79
N GLY A 901 41.54 2.27 -20.62
CA GLY A 901 40.81 1.77 -19.47
C GLY A 901 41.65 0.98 -18.47
N ASP A 902 42.83 0.49 -18.83
CA ASP A 902 43.65 -0.27 -17.88
C ASP A 902 44.15 0.59 -16.72
N ARG A 903 44.15 -0.01 -15.53
CA ARG A 903 44.73 0.58 -14.32
C ARG A 903 46.22 0.26 -14.28
N ILE A 904 47.07 1.27 -14.19
CA ILE A 904 48.51 1.11 -14.12
C ILE A 904 49.05 1.73 -12.84
N ARG A 905 50.20 1.22 -12.38
CA ARG A 905 50.97 1.84 -11.31
C ARG A 905 52.29 2.36 -11.87
N LEU A 906 52.61 3.62 -11.61
CA LEU A 906 53.90 4.20 -12.00
C LEU A 906 54.89 4.10 -10.83
N ASP A 907 56.04 3.43 -11.04
CA ASP A 907 57.08 3.28 -9.99
C ASP A 907 57.85 4.58 -9.79
N THR A 908 57.34 5.46 -8.93
CA THR A 908 57.95 6.77 -8.69
C THR A 908 57.75 7.24 -7.25
N THR A 909 58.52 8.25 -6.86
CA THR A 909 58.44 8.92 -5.55
C THR A 909 57.21 9.83 -5.38
N ALA A 910 56.28 9.86 -6.33
CA ALA A 910 55.12 10.76 -6.30
C ALA A 910 53.97 10.28 -5.38
N PRO A 911 53.15 11.21 -4.86
CA PRO A 911 52.06 10.90 -3.92
C PRO A 911 50.87 10.15 -4.53
N VAL A 912 50.70 10.17 -5.86
CA VAL A 912 49.70 9.35 -6.58
C VAL A 912 50.45 8.35 -7.44
N LYS A 913 50.20 7.07 -7.19
CA LYS A 913 50.86 5.96 -7.87
C LYS A 913 49.97 5.26 -8.88
N ASP A 914 48.64 5.38 -8.72
CA ASP A 914 47.67 4.64 -9.53
C ASP A 914 46.98 5.57 -10.54
N TYR A 915 47.02 5.17 -11.80
CA TYR A 915 46.45 5.88 -12.93
C TYR A 915 45.56 4.95 -13.75
N ILE A 916 44.65 5.53 -14.54
CA ILE A 916 43.90 4.83 -15.58
C ILE A 916 44.31 5.37 -16.95
N ILE A 917 44.59 4.48 -17.89
CA ILE A 917 44.91 4.84 -19.27
C ILE A 917 43.68 5.42 -19.94
N THR A 918 43.77 6.64 -20.47
CA THR A 918 42.67 7.33 -21.17
C THR A 918 42.84 7.29 -22.67
N SER A 919 44.08 7.23 -23.17
CA SER A 919 44.37 7.16 -24.59
C SER A 919 45.66 6.38 -24.84
N ILE A 920 45.69 5.65 -25.95
CA ILE A 920 46.88 5.01 -26.50
C ILE A 920 46.99 5.40 -27.97
N GLU A 921 48.17 5.89 -28.37
CA GLU A 921 48.52 6.11 -29.78
C GLU A 921 49.71 5.21 -30.12
N ASP A 922 49.46 4.21 -30.97
CA ASP A 922 50.44 3.20 -31.36
C ASP A 922 51.20 3.64 -32.63
N GLY A 923 52.53 3.74 -32.52
CA GLY A 923 53.45 4.08 -33.61
C GLY A 923 54.78 3.31 -33.48
N ALA A 924 55.93 3.98 -33.63
CA ALA A 924 57.22 3.35 -33.33
C ALA A 924 57.33 2.93 -31.84
N THR A 925 56.71 3.72 -30.97
CA THR A 925 56.51 3.50 -29.54
C THR A 925 55.00 3.61 -29.24
N ARG A 926 54.57 3.21 -28.04
CA ARG A 926 53.18 3.38 -27.59
C ARG A 926 53.08 4.63 -26.73
N ARG A 927 52.41 5.68 -27.22
CA ARG A 927 52.18 6.91 -26.44
C ARG A 927 50.96 6.74 -25.56
N ILE A 928 51.13 6.94 -24.25
CA ILE A 928 50.10 6.73 -23.24
C ILE A 928 49.75 8.07 -22.60
N GLU A 929 48.46 8.38 -22.56
CA GLU A 929 47.89 9.40 -21.67
C GLU A 929 47.11 8.70 -20.56
N ALA A 930 47.32 9.11 -19.31
CA ALA A 930 46.66 8.52 -18.15
C ALA A 930 46.22 9.58 -17.14
N LYS A 931 45.08 9.36 -16.48
CA LYS A 931 44.55 10.24 -15.42
C LYS A 931 44.64 9.57 -14.05
N GLY A 932 44.86 10.36 -13.00
CA GLY A 932 44.91 9.86 -11.63
C GLY A 932 43.56 9.32 -11.19
N LEU A 933 43.57 8.16 -10.52
CA LEU A 933 42.36 7.58 -9.94
C LEU A 933 42.08 8.15 -8.55
N PRO A 934 40.81 8.38 -8.18
CA PRO A 934 40.46 8.75 -6.82
C PRO A 934 40.79 7.60 -5.87
N ARG A 935 41.10 7.95 -4.61
CA ARG A 935 41.05 6.95 -3.53
C ARG A 935 39.59 6.59 -3.30
N HIS A 936 39.28 5.32 -3.10
CA HIS A 936 37.92 4.93 -2.75
C HIS A 936 37.51 5.57 -1.41
N VAL A 937 36.35 6.22 -1.40
CA VAL A 937 35.68 6.78 -0.21
C VAL A 937 34.22 6.36 -0.30
N SER A 938 33.67 5.78 0.77
CA SER A 938 32.24 5.47 0.82
C SER A 938 31.42 6.73 1.11
N TYR A 939 30.31 6.87 0.36
CA TYR A 939 29.28 7.87 0.57
C TYR A 939 27.93 7.14 0.67
N PRO A 940 27.51 6.70 1.87
CA PRO A 940 26.34 5.83 2.04
C PRO A 940 25.04 6.55 1.70
N ASN A 941 24.11 5.84 1.03
CA ASN A 941 22.75 6.32 0.80
C ASN A 941 21.90 6.12 2.07
N ASN A 942 21.81 7.16 2.91
CA ASN A 942 21.02 7.18 4.15
C ASN A 942 19.89 8.22 4.10
N ALA A 943 19.43 8.62 2.91
CA ALA A 943 18.35 9.59 2.82
C ALA A 943 17.05 8.98 3.37
N PRO A 944 16.31 9.68 4.25
CA PRO A 944 15.02 9.20 4.71
C PRO A 944 13.98 9.26 3.58
N LEU A 945 12.91 8.49 3.72
CA LEU A 945 11.74 8.67 2.86
C LEU A 945 11.17 10.08 3.02
N PRO A 946 10.60 10.68 1.96
CA PRO A 946 9.93 11.97 2.05
C PRO A 946 8.82 11.96 3.09
N ALA A 947 8.49 13.14 3.62
CA ALA A 947 7.41 13.29 4.61
C ALA A 947 6.12 12.61 4.12
N SER A 948 5.43 11.92 5.03
CA SER A 948 4.21 11.21 4.68
C SER A 948 3.16 12.19 4.16
N THR A 949 2.86 12.09 2.87
CA THR A 949 1.71 12.74 2.27
C THR A 949 0.50 11.82 2.46
N GLU A 950 -0.72 12.39 2.48
CA GLU A 950 -1.95 11.60 2.31
C GLU A 950 -2.06 11.16 0.85
N ALA A 951 -1.04 10.45 0.37
CA ALA A 951 -0.92 10.02 -1.00
C ALA A 951 -2.15 9.16 -1.36
N GLY A 952 -2.93 9.64 -2.33
CA GLY A 952 -3.85 8.81 -3.08
C GLY A 952 -4.95 8.08 -2.29
N ALA A 953 -5.35 8.55 -1.10
CA ALA A 953 -6.50 7.99 -0.42
C ALA A 953 -7.76 8.25 -1.26
N SER A 954 -8.21 7.25 -2.03
CA SER A 954 -9.48 7.35 -2.74
C SER A 954 -10.59 7.54 -1.72
N ALA A 955 -11.44 8.53 -1.93
CA ALA A 955 -12.68 8.66 -1.19
C ALA A 955 -13.50 7.39 -1.40
N VAL A 956 -13.60 6.56 -0.35
CA VAL A 956 -14.48 5.40 -0.36
C VAL A 956 -15.84 5.85 0.11
N PHE A 957 -16.77 6.00 -0.83
CA PHE A 957 -18.14 6.37 -0.52
C PHE A 957 -18.90 5.17 0.05
N GLY A 958 -19.65 5.42 1.12
CA GLY A 958 -20.59 4.47 1.68
C GLY A 958 -22.00 5.06 1.76
N ARG A 959 -22.85 4.39 2.53
CA ARG A 959 -24.24 4.82 2.73
C ARG A 959 -24.26 6.08 3.60
N PRO A 960 -25.02 7.13 3.23
CA PRO A 960 -25.21 8.27 4.12
C PRO A 960 -26.06 7.85 5.33
N SER A 961 -25.74 8.40 6.50
CA SER A 961 -26.67 8.46 7.62
C SER A 961 -27.78 9.44 7.27
N PHE A 962 -29.04 9.06 7.44
CA PHE A 962 -30.15 9.95 7.14
C PHE A 962 -31.32 9.79 8.12
N HIS A 963 -32.11 10.84 8.24
CA HIS A 963 -33.36 10.86 8.99
C HIS A 963 -34.48 11.44 8.12
N LEU A 964 -35.61 10.73 8.07
CA LEU A 964 -36.86 11.26 7.54
C LEU A 964 -37.63 11.89 8.72
N CYS A 965 -37.88 13.19 8.61
CA CYS A 965 -38.49 13.99 9.66
C CYS A 965 -39.87 14.43 9.20
N ASP A 966 -40.94 13.83 9.73
CA ASP A 966 -42.31 14.32 9.50
C ASP A 966 -42.59 15.49 10.46
N LEU A 967 -42.46 16.72 9.93
CA LEU A 967 -42.53 17.94 10.73
C LEU A 967 -43.95 18.54 10.73
N PRO A 968 -44.34 19.29 11.78
CA PRO A 968 -45.51 20.16 11.72
C PRO A 968 -45.32 21.26 10.68
N MET A 969 -46.37 22.04 10.42
CA MET A 969 -46.30 23.17 9.50
C MET A 969 -45.32 24.23 10.02
N TRP A 970 -44.18 24.38 9.34
CA TRP A 970 -43.15 25.37 9.67
C TRP A 970 -43.47 26.74 9.05
N PRO A 971 -43.16 27.87 9.70
CA PRO A 971 -43.31 29.20 9.11
C PRO A 971 -42.63 29.30 7.74
N GLY A 972 -43.36 29.78 6.74
CA GLY A 972 -42.89 29.88 5.35
C GLY A 972 -42.97 28.58 4.53
N ALA A 973 -43.53 27.49 5.08
CA ALA A 973 -43.82 26.28 4.32
C ALA A 973 -45.00 26.47 3.36
N GLU A 974 -44.79 26.28 2.05
CA GLU A 974 -45.86 26.43 1.04
C GLU A 974 -46.87 25.28 1.03
N THR A 975 -46.42 24.04 1.31
CA THR A 975 -47.29 22.86 1.25
C THR A 975 -47.01 21.86 2.39
N PRO A 976 -48.05 21.16 2.91
CA PRO A 976 -47.88 20.17 3.98
C PRO A 976 -46.97 19.00 3.59
N VAL A 977 -47.03 18.52 2.34
CA VAL A 977 -46.20 17.40 1.85
C VAL A 977 -44.70 17.73 1.86
N ALA A 978 -44.34 19.01 1.78
CA ALA A 978 -42.95 19.45 1.85
C ALA A 978 -42.37 19.38 3.28
N GLN A 979 -43.20 19.11 4.29
CA GLN A 979 -42.76 18.97 5.68
C GLN A 979 -42.31 17.56 6.04
N LEU A 980 -42.54 16.55 5.19
CA LEU A 980 -41.71 15.36 5.26
C LEU A 980 -40.34 15.72 4.71
N ARG A 981 -39.39 15.99 5.60
CA ARG A 981 -38.04 16.41 5.27
C ARG A 981 -37.03 15.28 5.41
N VAL A 982 -35.89 15.43 4.76
CA VAL A 982 -34.75 14.53 4.87
C VAL A 982 -33.52 15.33 5.29
N ALA A 983 -32.84 14.84 6.31
CA ALA A 983 -31.50 15.29 6.69
C ALA A 983 -30.54 14.12 6.43
N ALA A 984 -29.45 14.38 5.73
CA ALA A 984 -28.48 13.35 5.38
C ALA A 984 -27.04 13.83 5.61
N PHE A 985 -26.19 12.92 6.07
CA PHE A 985 -24.79 13.15 6.36
C PHE A 985 -23.95 11.93 5.95
N ALA A 986 -22.81 12.17 5.34
CA ALA A 986 -21.78 11.16 5.11
C ALA A 986 -20.41 11.83 5.03
N ARG A 987 -19.35 11.06 5.31
CA ARG A 987 -17.96 11.45 5.12
C ARG A 987 -17.22 10.29 4.42
N PRO A 988 -16.72 10.45 3.20
CA PRO A 988 -16.80 11.62 2.30
C PRO A 988 -18.22 11.90 1.78
N TRP A 989 -18.49 13.13 1.33
CA TRP A 989 -19.82 13.59 0.89
C TRP A 989 -19.86 13.87 -0.62
N THR A 990 -20.82 13.28 -1.34
CA THR A 990 -21.10 13.54 -2.78
C THR A 990 -22.53 14.03 -3.03
N GLY A 991 -23.27 14.32 -1.97
CA GLY A 991 -24.73 14.45 -1.99
C GLY A 991 -25.44 13.14 -1.70
N ALA A 992 -26.73 13.20 -1.40
CA ALA A 992 -27.59 12.03 -1.21
C ALA A 992 -28.77 12.05 -2.19
N SER A 993 -28.96 10.96 -2.92
CA SER A 993 -30.09 10.76 -3.83
C SER A 993 -31.20 9.99 -3.12
N ILE A 994 -32.44 10.48 -3.24
CA ILE A 994 -33.62 9.92 -2.57
C ILE A 994 -34.60 9.39 -3.60
N TYR A 995 -35.02 8.16 -3.41
CA TYR A 995 -36.02 7.46 -4.20
C TYR A 995 -37.13 6.92 -3.31
N ALA A 996 -38.32 6.71 -3.87
CA ALA A 996 -39.40 6.05 -3.14
C ALA A 996 -40.25 5.15 -4.04
N SER A 997 -40.74 4.04 -3.46
CA SER A 997 -41.66 3.09 -4.10
C SER A 997 -42.73 2.59 -3.12
N PRO A 998 -43.94 2.23 -3.57
CA PRO A 998 -44.92 1.50 -2.75
C PRO A 998 -44.54 0.04 -2.47
N GLU A 999 -43.52 -0.52 -3.14
CA GLU A 999 -43.03 -1.90 -2.96
C GLU A 999 -41.50 -1.94 -2.96
N ASP A 1000 -40.89 -3.13 -2.80
CA ASP A 1000 -39.42 -3.29 -2.73
C ASP A 1000 -38.70 -3.13 -4.09
N THR A 1001 -39.44 -2.83 -5.17
CA THR A 1001 -38.91 -2.59 -6.52
C THR A 1001 -39.58 -1.35 -7.14
N GLY A 1002 -39.15 -0.88 -8.31
CA GLY A 1002 -39.81 0.24 -8.99
C GLY A 1002 -39.55 1.64 -8.39
N PHE A 1003 -38.38 1.84 -7.76
CA PHE A 1003 -37.99 3.10 -7.13
C PHE A 1003 -38.00 4.31 -8.08
N GLU A 1004 -38.85 5.30 -7.78
CA GLU A 1004 -38.89 6.57 -8.52
C GLU A 1004 -38.01 7.64 -7.85
N PRO A 1005 -37.20 8.41 -8.60
CA PRO A 1005 -36.38 9.49 -8.04
C PRO A 1005 -37.25 10.61 -7.49
N ARG A 1006 -36.92 11.12 -6.30
CA ARG A 1006 -37.68 12.14 -5.58
C ARG A 1006 -36.93 13.45 -5.46
N THR A 1007 -35.73 13.43 -4.88
CA THR A 1007 -34.91 14.62 -4.69
C THR A 1007 -33.43 14.25 -4.54
N VAL A 1008 -32.56 15.26 -4.60
CA VAL A 1008 -31.12 15.13 -4.32
C VAL A 1008 -30.75 16.20 -3.28
N VAL A 1009 -30.14 15.76 -2.18
CA VAL A 1009 -29.60 16.62 -1.13
C VAL A 1009 -28.14 16.92 -1.50
N ALA A 1010 -27.87 18.16 -1.88
CA ALA A 1010 -26.53 18.58 -2.33
C ALA A 1010 -25.59 18.87 -1.15
N ASP A 1011 -26.10 19.44 -0.06
CA ASP A 1011 -25.33 19.82 1.13
C ASP A 1011 -25.62 18.86 2.29
N ARG A 1012 -24.58 18.50 3.04
CA ARG A 1012 -24.71 17.63 4.22
C ARG A 1012 -25.36 18.38 5.38
N ALA A 1013 -26.28 17.73 6.08
CA ALA A 1013 -26.93 18.29 7.27
C ALA A 1013 -25.99 18.22 8.50
N ALA A 1014 -26.08 19.21 9.38
CA ALA A 1014 -25.44 19.17 10.69
C ALA A 1014 -26.26 18.27 11.63
N ILE A 1015 -25.83 17.02 11.75
CA ILE A 1015 -26.44 15.97 12.57
C ILE A 1015 -25.51 15.69 13.75
N GLY A 1016 -26.09 15.49 14.92
CA GLY A 1016 -25.38 15.15 16.14
C GLY A 1016 -26.23 14.38 17.12
N ARG A 1017 -25.74 14.26 18.35
CA ARG A 1017 -26.42 13.57 19.44
C ARG A 1017 -26.32 14.34 20.73
N LEU A 1018 -27.33 14.16 21.55
CA LEU A 1018 -27.39 14.68 22.90
C LEU A 1018 -26.35 13.99 23.80
N VAL A 1019 -25.54 14.77 24.53
CA VAL A 1019 -24.44 14.24 25.36
C VAL A 1019 -24.90 13.81 26.76
N ASP A 1020 -25.92 14.47 27.30
CA ASP A 1020 -26.50 14.22 28.63
C ASP A 1020 -28.03 14.32 28.60
N ILE A 1021 -28.71 13.76 29.60
CA ILE A 1021 -30.18 13.76 29.67
C ILE A 1021 -30.71 15.21 29.63
N LEU A 1022 -31.68 15.48 28.77
CA LEU A 1022 -32.42 16.74 28.75
C LEU A 1022 -33.80 16.50 29.37
N PRO A 1023 -34.08 17.04 30.58
CA PRO A 1023 -35.40 16.95 31.18
C PRO A 1023 -36.49 17.56 30.31
N GLY A 1024 -37.74 17.16 30.55
CA GLY A 1024 -38.91 17.81 29.94
C GLY A 1024 -38.91 19.32 30.18
N GLY A 1025 -39.18 20.10 29.13
CA GLY A 1025 -39.15 21.56 29.14
C GLY A 1025 -40.49 22.15 28.76
N VAL A 1026 -40.76 23.36 29.28
CA VAL A 1026 -41.97 24.12 28.92
C VAL A 1026 -41.73 24.96 27.66
N SER A 1027 -42.80 25.15 26.88
CA SER A 1027 -42.81 26.02 25.68
C SER A 1027 -43.23 27.46 26.03
N GLY A 1028 -43.11 28.38 25.06
CA GLY A 1028 -43.64 29.74 25.13
C GLY A 1028 -42.80 30.76 25.92
N ARG A 1029 -41.61 30.38 26.41
CA ARG A 1029 -40.67 31.29 27.08
C ARG A 1029 -39.21 30.88 26.90
N LEU A 1030 -38.29 31.84 27.00
CA LEU A 1030 -36.86 31.60 26.95
C LEU A 1030 -36.36 30.92 28.24
N LEU A 1031 -35.77 29.73 28.11
CA LEU A 1031 -35.24 28.95 29.22
C LEU A 1031 -33.75 29.28 29.43
N ASN A 1032 -33.47 30.34 30.18
CA ASN A 1032 -32.11 30.84 30.40
C ASN A 1032 -31.26 29.94 31.31
N SER A 1033 -31.89 29.22 32.24
CA SER A 1033 -31.20 28.32 33.18
C SER A 1033 -31.01 26.90 32.66
N ALA A 1034 -31.56 26.58 31.48
CA ALA A 1034 -31.41 25.28 30.83
C ALA A 1034 -30.29 25.34 29.80
N SER A 1035 -29.46 24.30 29.75
CA SER A 1035 -28.46 24.10 28.72
C SER A 1035 -28.66 22.76 28.03
N LEU A 1036 -28.36 22.73 26.74
CA LEU A 1036 -28.41 21.55 25.89
C LEU A 1036 -27.00 21.30 25.38
N GLU A 1037 -26.44 20.11 25.66
CA GLU A 1037 -25.10 19.74 25.19
C GLU A 1037 -25.19 18.72 24.07
N VAL A 1038 -24.58 19.02 22.93
CA VAL A 1038 -24.63 18.18 21.72
C VAL A 1038 -23.24 17.92 21.18
N GLU A 1039 -23.02 16.70 20.72
CA GLU A 1039 -21.85 16.29 19.95
C GLU A 1039 -22.26 16.19 18.49
N LEU A 1040 -21.61 16.95 17.59
CA LEU A 1040 -21.92 16.96 16.17
C LEU A 1040 -21.02 16.00 15.40
N HIS A 1041 -21.57 15.35 14.38
CA HIS A 1041 -20.78 14.57 13.43
C HIS A 1041 -20.12 15.46 12.36
N PHE A 1042 -20.71 16.64 12.13
CA PHE A 1042 -20.23 17.67 11.23
C PHE A 1042 -20.94 19.00 11.47
N GLY A 1043 -20.24 20.09 11.18
CA GLY A 1043 -20.77 21.44 11.16
C GLY A 1043 -20.41 22.24 12.42
N GLU A 1044 -20.70 23.53 12.38
CA GLU A 1044 -20.52 24.44 13.51
C GLU A 1044 -21.87 25.04 13.89
N LEU A 1045 -22.03 25.39 15.16
CA LEU A 1045 -23.20 26.13 15.64
C LEU A 1045 -22.80 27.56 15.96
N ARG A 1046 -23.71 28.50 15.77
CA ARG A 1046 -23.43 29.94 15.97
C ARG A 1046 -24.48 30.56 16.86
N SER A 1047 -24.04 31.46 17.73
CA SER A 1047 -24.94 32.32 18.50
C SER A 1047 -25.68 33.27 17.56
N THR A 1048 -26.91 33.65 17.94
CA THR A 1048 -27.74 34.58 17.19
C THR A 1048 -28.30 35.68 18.10
N THR A 1049 -28.97 36.67 17.52
CA THR A 1049 -29.65 37.71 18.30
C THR A 1049 -31.09 37.30 18.59
N LEU A 1050 -31.69 37.86 19.64
CA LEU A 1050 -33.06 37.56 20.01
C LEU A 1050 -34.07 37.87 18.88
N ALA A 1051 -33.84 38.93 18.12
CA ALA A 1051 -34.67 39.29 16.97
C ALA A 1051 -34.59 38.26 15.84
N GLN A 1052 -33.40 37.73 15.56
CA GLN A 1052 -33.23 36.66 14.55
C GLN A 1052 -33.78 35.33 15.05
N LEU A 1053 -33.63 35.02 16.34
CA LEU A 1053 -34.23 33.85 16.98
C LEU A 1053 -35.75 33.85 16.78
N PHE A 1054 -36.44 34.95 17.08
CA PHE A 1054 -37.89 35.06 16.86
C PHE A 1054 -38.30 35.01 15.37
N ASN A 1055 -37.39 35.28 14.44
CA ASN A 1055 -37.60 35.07 13.01
C ASN A 1055 -37.22 33.65 12.54
N GLY A 1056 -37.05 32.69 13.45
CA GLY A 1056 -36.81 31.28 13.12
C GLY A 1056 -35.33 30.88 12.99
N ALA A 1057 -34.37 31.78 13.25
CA ALA A 1057 -32.96 31.42 13.26
C ALA A 1057 -32.63 30.39 14.37
N ASN A 1058 -31.53 29.64 14.19
CA ASN A 1058 -31.07 28.62 15.14
C ASN A 1058 -32.12 27.56 15.48
N SER A 1059 -33.01 27.24 14.54
CA SER A 1059 -33.96 26.16 14.70
C SER A 1059 -33.27 24.80 14.59
N ALA A 1060 -33.64 23.87 15.45
CA ALA A 1060 -33.11 22.52 15.49
C ALA A 1060 -34.21 21.51 15.82
N LEU A 1061 -34.02 20.28 15.35
CA LEU A 1061 -34.86 19.14 15.62
C LEU A 1061 -34.22 18.29 16.71
N LEU A 1062 -35.02 17.81 17.65
CA LEU A 1062 -34.60 16.85 18.66
C LEU A 1062 -35.56 15.67 18.68
N ALA A 1063 -35.04 14.47 18.41
CA ALA A 1063 -35.84 13.26 18.33
C ALA A 1063 -36.48 12.93 19.69
N ALA A 1064 -37.80 12.68 19.69
CA ALA A 1064 -38.54 12.25 20.86
C ALA A 1064 -38.61 10.71 20.96
N PRO A 1065 -38.77 10.13 22.18
CA PRO A 1065 -38.86 8.68 22.37
C PRO A 1065 -40.01 7.99 21.61
N ASP A 1066 -41.06 8.73 21.27
CA ASP A 1066 -42.23 8.25 20.52
C ASP A 1066 -42.04 8.28 18.98
N GLY A 1067 -40.86 8.67 18.50
CA GLY A 1067 -40.52 8.75 17.08
C GLY A 1067 -40.91 10.08 16.41
N HIS A 1068 -41.51 11.02 17.14
CA HIS A 1068 -41.77 12.38 16.65
C HIS A 1068 -40.56 13.30 16.87
N TRP A 1069 -40.63 14.51 16.31
CA TRP A 1069 -39.57 15.52 16.41
C TRP A 1069 -40.06 16.74 17.20
N GLU A 1070 -39.31 17.14 18.22
CA GLU A 1070 -39.43 18.46 18.82
C GLU A 1070 -38.70 19.48 17.95
N ILE A 1071 -39.31 20.64 17.73
CA ILE A 1071 -38.59 21.79 17.18
C ILE A 1071 -38.25 22.75 18.32
N LEU A 1072 -36.97 23.07 18.44
CA LEU A 1072 -36.44 24.00 19.43
C LEU A 1072 -35.52 25.03 18.77
N GLN A 1073 -35.25 26.12 19.47
CA GLN A 1073 -34.28 27.13 19.05
C GLN A 1073 -33.33 27.48 20.19
N PHE A 1074 -32.14 28.00 19.87
CA PHE A 1074 -31.13 28.39 20.86
C PHE A 1074 -30.51 29.75 20.56
N LEU A 1075 -30.28 30.55 21.61
CA LEU A 1075 -29.70 31.88 21.47
C LEU A 1075 -28.18 31.84 21.38
N ASN A 1076 -27.53 31.10 22.29
CA ASN A 1076 -26.08 31.03 22.36
C ASN A 1076 -25.59 29.62 22.02
N ALA A 1077 -24.50 29.54 21.25
CA ALA A 1077 -23.75 28.32 21.01
C ALA A 1077 -22.28 28.55 21.40
N GLN A 1078 -21.75 27.63 22.19
CA GLN A 1078 -20.34 27.64 22.60
C GLN A 1078 -19.74 26.26 22.35
N GLU A 1079 -18.68 26.19 21.57
CA GLU A 1079 -17.86 24.97 21.47
C GLU A 1079 -17.04 24.84 22.76
N ILE A 1080 -17.27 23.76 23.51
CA ILE A 1080 -16.62 23.49 24.80
C ILE A 1080 -15.49 22.45 24.69
N ALA A 1081 -15.52 21.64 23.63
CA ALA A 1081 -14.45 20.78 23.13
C ALA A 1081 -14.68 20.55 21.63
N PRO A 1082 -13.70 20.05 20.85
CA PRO A 1082 -13.89 19.79 19.42
C PRO A 1082 -15.17 18.98 19.15
N ASP A 1083 -16.02 19.49 18.27
CA ASP A 1083 -17.33 18.92 17.90
C ASP A 1083 -18.37 18.83 19.05
N HIS A 1084 -18.05 19.29 20.26
CA HIS A 1084 -18.94 19.30 21.43
C HIS A 1084 -19.37 20.72 21.79
N TRP A 1085 -20.68 20.96 21.70
CA TRP A 1085 -21.29 22.28 21.82
C TRP A 1085 -22.25 22.35 23.01
N ARG A 1086 -22.19 23.45 23.74
CA ARG A 1086 -23.18 23.84 24.75
C ARG A 1086 -24.07 24.94 24.20
N LEU A 1087 -25.37 24.68 24.21
CA LEU A 1087 -26.42 25.57 23.72
C LEU A 1087 -27.24 26.11 24.89
N THR A 1088 -27.47 27.42 24.95
CA THR A 1088 -28.23 28.09 26.02
C THR A 1088 -29.20 29.13 25.48
N GLY A 1089 -30.14 29.57 26.33
CA GLY A 1089 -31.23 30.44 25.91
C GLY A 1089 -32.17 29.68 24.98
N LEU A 1090 -32.75 28.58 25.48
CA LEU A 1090 -33.52 27.65 24.67
C LEU A 1090 -34.99 28.09 24.56
N LEU A 1091 -35.56 28.03 23.36
CA LEU A 1091 -37.00 28.08 23.10
C LEU A 1091 -37.44 26.68 22.66
N ARG A 1092 -38.25 26.00 23.46
CA ARG A 1092 -38.66 24.62 23.22
C ARG A 1092 -40.09 24.51 22.70
N GLY A 1093 -40.44 23.36 22.11
CA GLY A 1093 -41.81 23.05 21.69
C GLY A 1093 -42.41 23.97 20.63
N GLN A 1094 -41.59 24.46 19.70
CA GLN A 1094 -42.02 25.39 18.64
C GLN A 1094 -42.98 24.69 17.65
N CYS A 1095 -43.85 25.47 17.01
CA CYS A 1095 -44.77 25.01 15.97
C CYS A 1095 -45.67 23.83 16.35
N GLY A 1096 -46.11 23.74 17.62
CA GLY A 1096 -47.02 22.66 18.05
C GLY A 1096 -46.34 21.37 18.51
N THR A 1097 -45.07 21.46 18.95
CA THR A 1097 -44.28 20.33 19.45
C THR A 1097 -44.12 20.33 20.97
N GLU A 1098 -45.06 20.94 21.70
CA GLU A 1098 -44.98 21.08 23.16
C GLU A 1098 -45.04 19.73 23.90
N ARG A 1099 -45.82 18.77 23.38
CA ARG A 1099 -45.86 17.41 23.97
C ARG A 1099 -44.52 16.72 23.88
N GLU A 1100 -43.87 16.85 22.73
CA GLU A 1100 -42.54 16.32 22.50
C GLU A 1100 -41.56 17.02 23.47
N ALA A 1101 -41.64 18.35 23.63
CA ALA A 1101 -40.80 19.09 24.56
C ALA A 1101 -40.95 18.69 26.03
N LEU A 1102 -42.16 18.30 26.47
CA LEU A 1102 -42.44 17.86 27.83
C LEU A 1102 -41.85 16.47 28.16
N GLN A 1103 -41.51 15.69 27.15
CA GLN A 1103 -40.88 14.39 27.35
C GLN A 1103 -39.38 14.58 27.65
N SER A 1104 -38.86 13.82 28.63
CA SER A 1104 -37.41 13.74 28.88
C SER A 1104 -36.70 13.13 27.66
N ARG A 1105 -35.47 13.56 27.39
CA ARG A 1105 -34.61 12.99 26.35
C ARG A 1105 -33.43 12.30 26.99
N GLU A 1106 -33.27 11.05 26.64
CA GLU A 1106 -32.12 10.28 27.06
C GLU A 1106 -30.87 10.71 26.30
N LYS A 1107 -29.71 10.45 26.91
CA LYS A 1107 -28.40 10.58 26.24
C LYS A 1107 -28.42 9.80 24.91
N GLY A 1108 -27.86 10.41 23.86
CA GLY A 1108 -27.79 9.84 22.53
C GLY A 1108 -28.96 10.22 21.61
N ALA A 1109 -29.98 10.94 22.09
CA ALA A 1109 -31.07 11.45 21.24
C ALA A 1109 -30.54 12.27 20.07
N VAL A 1110 -31.10 12.05 18.87
CA VAL A 1110 -30.62 12.68 17.63
C VAL A 1110 -30.95 14.17 17.62
N PHE A 1111 -29.94 14.98 17.35
CA PHE A 1111 -30.03 16.42 17.14
C PHE A 1111 -29.75 16.74 15.67
N ILE A 1112 -30.55 17.62 15.06
CA ILE A 1112 -30.36 18.05 13.67
C ILE A 1112 -30.56 19.56 13.62
N LEU A 1113 -29.60 20.32 13.08
CA LEU A 1113 -29.83 21.73 12.78
C LEU A 1113 -30.80 21.85 11.60
N LEU A 1114 -31.88 22.61 11.77
CA LEU A 1114 -32.88 22.83 10.72
C LEU A 1114 -32.45 24.05 9.87
N ASP A 1115 -31.63 23.79 8.85
CA ASP A 1115 -31.12 24.80 7.91
C ASP A 1115 -31.39 24.41 6.44
N GLY A 1116 -30.66 25.04 5.51
CA GLY A 1116 -30.78 24.79 4.06
C GLY A 1116 -30.39 23.36 3.63
N ALA A 1117 -29.69 22.59 4.46
CA ALA A 1117 -29.31 21.21 4.15
C ALA A 1117 -30.43 20.19 4.48
N VAL A 1118 -31.49 20.62 5.18
CA VAL A 1118 -32.66 19.77 5.51
C VAL A 1118 -33.81 20.05 4.54
N LEU A 1119 -33.90 19.25 3.49
CA LEU A 1119 -34.78 19.49 2.34
C LEU A 1119 -36.08 18.66 2.39
N PRO A 1120 -37.15 19.07 1.69
CA PRO A 1120 -38.30 18.20 1.46
C PRO A 1120 -37.90 16.89 0.79
N ALA A 1121 -38.39 15.75 1.31
CA ALA A 1121 -38.06 14.41 0.81
C ALA A 1121 -38.68 14.07 -0.56
N GLY A 1122 -39.64 14.89 -1.04
CA GLY A 1122 -40.32 14.68 -2.32
C GLY A 1122 -41.55 13.77 -2.27
N LEU A 1123 -42.25 13.77 -1.13
CA LEU A 1123 -43.55 13.10 -0.95
C LEU A 1123 -44.61 13.72 -1.87
N LYS A 1124 -45.43 12.89 -2.55
CA LYS A 1124 -46.57 13.39 -3.34
C LYS A 1124 -47.83 13.44 -2.47
N ALA A 1125 -48.75 14.35 -2.78
CA ALA A 1125 -50.00 14.53 -2.01
C ALA A 1125 -50.86 13.27 -1.86
N ARG A 1126 -50.91 12.41 -2.90
CA ARG A 1126 -51.65 11.13 -2.84
C ARG A 1126 -50.97 10.06 -1.97
N GLU A 1127 -49.72 10.28 -1.58
CA GLU A 1127 -48.89 9.35 -0.82
C GLU A 1127 -48.88 9.68 0.68
N THR A 1128 -49.46 10.81 1.08
CA THR A 1128 -49.57 11.20 2.49
C THR A 1128 -50.25 10.12 3.32
N GLY A 1129 -49.60 9.72 4.42
CA GLY A 1129 -50.12 8.68 5.31
C GLY A 1129 -49.94 7.25 4.82
N LEU A 1130 -49.39 7.02 3.62
CA LEU A 1130 -49.05 5.68 3.14
C LEU A 1130 -47.64 5.28 3.60
N ALA A 1131 -47.47 4.00 3.94
CA ALA A 1131 -46.15 3.42 4.16
C ALA A 1131 -45.46 3.23 2.80
N LEU A 1132 -44.31 3.89 2.61
CA LEU A 1132 -43.49 3.78 1.40
C LEU A 1132 -42.10 3.24 1.74
N HIS A 1133 -41.50 2.57 0.76
CA HIS A 1133 -40.09 2.16 0.78
C HIS A 1133 -39.26 3.33 0.26
N TRP A 1134 -38.50 3.97 1.13
CA TRP A 1134 -37.58 5.06 0.83
C TRP A 1134 -36.18 4.52 0.65
N ARG A 1135 -35.56 4.76 -0.49
CA ARG A 1135 -34.18 4.34 -0.79
C ARG A 1135 -33.28 5.57 -0.90
N VAL A 1136 -32.33 5.70 0.03
CA VAL A 1136 -31.46 6.87 0.18
C VAL A 1136 -30.01 6.43 0.10
N GLY A 1137 -29.21 7.09 -0.73
CA GLY A 1137 -27.81 6.68 -0.94
C GLY A 1137 -26.93 7.76 -1.55
N ALA A 1138 -25.64 7.47 -1.63
CA ALA A 1138 -24.64 8.40 -2.16
C ALA A 1138 -24.94 8.76 -3.62
N SER A 1139 -25.01 10.05 -3.91
CA SER A 1139 -25.29 10.54 -5.27
C SER A 1139 -24.18 10.13 -6.24
N GLY A 1140 -24.58 9.78 -7.47
CA GLY A 1140 -23.68 9.34 -8.54
C GLY A 1140 -23.26 7.87 -8.47
N GLN A 1141 -23.67 7.14 -7.43
CA GLN A 1141 -23.40 5.69 -7.29
C GLN A 1141 -24.58 4.85 -7.81
N ASP A 1142 -24.33 3.58 -8.07
CA ASP A 1142 -25.36 2.63 -8.46
C ASP A 1142 -26.32 2.32 -7.29
N LEU A 1143 -27.55 1.90 -7.60
CA LEU A 1143 -28.61 1.65 -6.62
C LEU A 1143 -28.38 0.39 -5.76
N SER A 1144 -27.20 -0.22 -5.74
CA SER A 1144 -26.91 -1.37 -4.87
C SER A 1144 -27.00 -1.02 -3.39
N ASP A 1145 -27.20 -2.06 -2.59
CA ASP A 1145 -27.16 -1.94 -1.13
C ASP A 1145 -25.79 -1.46 -0.62
N ARG A 1146 -24.72 -1.42 -1.42
CA ARG A 1146 -23.44 -0.85 -0.96
C ARG A 1146 -23.55 0.66 -0.68
N TYR A 1147 -24.26 1.37 -1.53
CA TYR A 1147 -24.34 2.83 -1.49
C TYR A 1147 -25.70 3.35 -1.01
N PHE A 1148 -26.73 2.50 -1.06
CA PHE A 1148 -28.10 2.84 -0.70
C PHE A 1148 -28.61 2.02 0.48
N SER A 1149 -29.39 2.67 1.33
CA SER A 1149 -30.20 2.07 2.40
C SER A 1149 -31.67 2.18 2.04
N THR A 1150 -32.46 1.17 2.36
CA THR A 1150 -33.93 1.22 2.24
C THR A 1150 -34.59 1.20 3.61
N VAL A 1151 -35.52 2.11 3.85
CA VAL A 1151 -36.35 2.17 5.06
C VAL A 1151 -37.81 2.30 4.68
N THR A 1152 -38.70 1.65 5.43
CA THR A 1152 -40.14 1.85 5.28
C THR A 1152 -40.56 2.98 6.22
N ALA A 1153 -41.17 4.04 5.67
CA ALA A 1153 -41.62 5.18 6.45
C ALA A 1153 -42.93 5.77 5.90
N THR A 1154 -43.76 6.24 6.83
CA THR A 1154 -44.99 7.01 6.57
C THR A 1154 -44.76 8.46 6.96
N GLY A 1155 -45.32 9.41 6.21
CA GLY A 1155 -45.17 10.83 6.56
C GLY A 1155 -46.16 11.74 5.84
N GLY A 1156 -46.01 13.05 6.06
CA GLY A 1156 -46.86 14.11 5.51
C GLY A 1156 -48.16 14.33 6.28
N VAL A 1157 -48.38 13.62 7.39
CA VAL A 1157 -49.60 13.75 8.21
C VAL A 1157 -49.41 14.81 9.28
N ARG A 1158 -48.19 14.94 9.84
CA ARG A 1158 -47.92 15.86 10.96
C ARG A 1158 -48.23 17.32 10.63
N ALA A 1159 -47.91 17.78 9.42
CA ALA A 1159 -48.21 19.15 8.98
C ALA A 1159 -49.70 19.43 8.73
N LEU A 1160 -50.51 18.38 8.55
CA LEU A 1160 -51.96 18.45 8.41
C LEU A 1160 -52.69 18.36 9.76
N GLU A 1161 -51.99 17.99 10.84
CA GLU A 1161 -52.59 17.76 12.14
C GLU A 1161 -52.97 19.08 12.83
N PRO A 1162 -54.27 19.30 13.14
CA PRO A 1162 -54.68 20.47 13.91
C PRO A 1162 -53.97 20.51 15.28
N LEU A 1163 -53.55 21.71 15.69
CA LEU A 1163 -52.92 21.92 16.98
C LEU A 1163 -53.91 21.72 18.12
N GLU A 1164 -53.41 21.27 19.27
CA GLU A 1164 -54.24 21.08 20.46
C GLU A 1164 -54.79 22.42 20.97
N PRO A 1165 -56.10 22.54 21.27
CA PRO A 1165 -56.64 23.75 21.87
C PRO A 1165 -55.97 24.09 23.21
N VAL A 1166 -55.95 25.36 23.58
CA VAL A 1166 -55.31 25.82 24.83
C VAL A 1166 -56.27 26.58 25.73
N HIS A 1167 -55.84 26.85 26.97
CA HIS A 1167 -56.61 27.61 27.94
C HIS A 1167 -58.02 27.07 28.19
N ILE A 1168 -58.14 25.74 28.35
CA ILE A 1168 -59.39 25.11 28.80
C ILE A 1168 -59.80 25.74 30.13
N ARG A 1169 -61.01 26.28 30.18
CA ARG A 1169 -61.63 26.86 31.37
C ARG A 1169 -62.96 26.18 31.58
N SER A 1170 -63.31 25.94 32.84
CA SER A 1170 -64.64 25.47 33.20
C SER A 1170 -65.30 26.44 34.18
N ARG A 1171 -66.63 26.53 34.09
CA ARG A 1171 -67.48 27.26 35.01
C ARG A 1171 -68.74 26.46 35.26
N LEU A 1172 -69.04 26.19 36.53
CA LEU A 1172 -70.32 25.61 36.94
C LEU A 1172 -71.37 26.72 37.01
N HIS A 1173 -72.52 26.52 36.37
CA HIS A 1173 -73.67 27.42 36.47
C HIS A 1173 -74.55 27.04 37.66
N ASP A 1174 -75.37 27.99 38.14
CA ASP A 1174 -76.25 27.80 39.30
C ASP A 1174 -77.29 26.67 39.09
N ASN A 1175 -77.57 26.30 37.84
CA ASN A 1175 -78.46 25.20 37.46
C ASN A 1175 -77.77 23.81 37.43
N GLY A 1176 -76.47 23.74 37.72
CA GLY A 1176 -75.68 22.50 37.72
C GLY A 1176 -75.00 22.15 36.39
N ASP A 1177 -75.19 22.95 35.33
CA ASP A 1177 -74.52 22.75 34.05
C ASP A 1177 -73.03 23.13 34.13
N LEU A 1178 -72.17 22.35 33.49
CA LEU A 1178 -70.74 22.65 33.40
C LEU A 1178 -70.43 23.26 32.04
N HIS A 1179 -70.21 24.56 32.00
CA HIS A 1179 -69.76 25.25 30.80
C HIS A 1179 -68.24 25.17 30.70
N VAL A 1180 -67.74 24.69 29.56
CA VAL A 1180 -66.31 24.54 29.27
C VAL A 1180 -65.99 25.32 28.01
N SER A 1181 -64.96 26.15 28.04
CA SER A 1181 -64.48 26.92 26.88
C SER A 1181 -62.97 26.77 26.72
N TRP A 1182 -62.48 27.00 25.51
CA TRP A 1182 -61.06 26.91 25.15
C TRP A 1182 -60.70 27.96 24.09
N ILE A 1183 -59.40 28.09 23.80
CA ILE A 1183 -58.87 28.98 22.76
C ILE A 1183 -58.32 28.13 21.61
N ARG A 1184 -58.73 28.48 20.39
CA ARG A 1184 -58.26 27.88 19.14
C ARG A 1184 -56.78 28.18 18.92
N ARG A 1185 -56.04 27.20 18.40
CA ARG A 1185 -54.69 27.39 17.85
C ARG A 1185 -54.72 27.18 16.34
N GLY A 1186 -53.95 27.98 15.61
CA GLY A 1186 -53.79 27.85 14.16
C GLY A 1186 -52.41 27.35 13.81
N ARG A 1187 -52.31 26.47 12.80
CA ARG A 1187 -51.04 25.93 12.28
C ARG A 1187 -50.52 26.66 11.03
N ILE A 1188 -51.34 27.49 10.40
CA ILE A 1188 -51.01 28.21 9.16
C ILE A 1188 -51.09 29.71 9.46
N ASP A 1189 -49.97 30.42 9.31
CA ASP A 1189 -49.86 31.88 9.41
C ASP A 1189 -50.51 32.51 10.66
N ALA A 1190 -50.55 31.77 11.77
CA ALA A 1190 -51.23 32.15 13.01
C ALA A 1190 -50.41 33.09 13.92
N ASP A 1191 -49.22 33.48 13.49
CA ASP A 1191 -48.30 34.34 14.25
C ASP A 1191 -48.37 35.82 13.79
N SER A 1192 -49.27 36.14 12.86
CA SER A 1192 -49.49 37.52 12.39
C SER A 1192 -50.40 38.31 13.33
N TRP A 1193 -49.92 39.46 13.79
CA TRP A 1193 -50.65 40.37 14.68
C TRP A 1193 -51.47 41.44 13.92
N LEU A 1194 -51.50 41.35 12.58
CA LEU A 1194 -52.17 42.35 11.73
C LEU A 1194 -53.68 42.09 11.58
N ALA A 1195 -54.10 40.83 11.67
CA ALA A 1195 -55.51 40.43 11.52
C ALA A 1195 -56.26 40.46 12.88
N VAL A 1196 -57.59 40.56 12.83
CA VAL A 1196 -58.45 40.55 14.02
C VAL A 1196 -58.47 39.17 14.71
N ASP A 1197 -58.31 38.10 13.94
CA ASP A 1197 -58.17 36.74 14.43
C ASP A 1197 -57.18 35.97 13.55
N ILE A 1198 -56.62 34.88 14.08
CA ILE A 1198 -55.68 34.02 13.36
C ILE A 1198 -56.39 33.22 12.26
N PRO A 1199 -55.72 32.89 11.14
CA PRO A 1199 -56.31 32.05 10.09
C PRO A 1199 -56.84 30.71 10.63
N LEU A 1200 -57.93 30.21 10.04
CA LEU A 1200 -58.56 28.96 10.47
C LEU A 1200 -57.68 27.74 10.16
N GLY A 1201 -57.06 27.70 8.98
CA GLY A 1201 -56.22 26.59 8.51
C GLY A 1201 -56.98 25.31 8.13
N GLU A 1202 -58.26 25.20 8.46
CA GLU A 1202 -59.17 24.09 8.13
C GLU A 1202 -60.42 24.62 7.40
N ASP A 1203 -61.18 23.73 6.74
CA ASP A 1203 -62.40 24.11 5.98
C ASP A 1203 -63.53 24.63 6.89
N ARG A 1204 -63.59 24.15 8.13
CA ARG A 1204 -64.61 24.49 9.14
C ARG A 1204 -64.01 24.43 10.54
N GLU A 1205 -64.50 25.28 11.43
CA GLU A 1205 -64.17 25.22 12.85
C GLU A 1205 -65.07 24.19 13.55
N ILE A 1206 -64.55 23.00 13.79
CA ILE A 1206 -65.26 21.90 14.46
C ILE A 1206 -64.33 21.28 15.50
N TYR A 1207 -64.85 20.97 16.68
CA TYR A 1207 -64.13 20.33 17.77
C TYR A 1207 -64.76 19.02 18.17
N ARG A 1208 -63.93 17.99 18.38
CA ARG A 1208 -64.26 16.74 19.04
C ARG A 1208 -64.01 16.88 20.53
N ILE A 1209 -65.05 16.67 21.33
CA ILE A 1209 -64.97 16.54 22.78
C ILE A 1209 -65.07 15.08 23.15
N GLU A 1210 -64.19 14.63 24.05
CA GLU A 1210 -64.28 13.34 24.71
C GLU A 1210 -64.34 13.51 26.21
N ILE A 1211 -65.29 12.84 26.85
CA ILE A 1211 -65.37 12.71 28.29
C ILE A 1211 -65.00 11.29 28.66
N ARG A 1212 -64.06 11.15 29.61
CA ARG A 1212 -63.60 9.85 30.07
C ARG A 1212 -63.82 9.68 31.57
N ASN A 1213 -64.08 8.45 31.98
CA ASN A 1213 -64.14 8.05 33.38
C ASN A 1213 -63.28 6.79 33.58
N SER A 1214 -62.31 6.85 34.51
CA SER A 1214 -61.30 5.80 34.71
C SER A 1214 -60.64 5.28 33.41
N GLY A 1215 -60.35 6.20 32.48
CA GLY A 1215 -59.74 5.89 31.17
C GLY A 1215 -60.71 5.42 30.06
N LYS A 1216 -61.94 5.03 30.41
CA LYS A 1216 -62.98 4.65 29.43
C LYS A 1216 -63.66 5.88 28.85
N LEU A 1217 -63.86 5.89 27.53
CA LEU A 1217 -64.67 6.90 26.85
C LEU A 1217 -66.14 6.70 27.23
N ILE A 1218 -66.76 7.72 27.82
CA ILE A 1218 -68.17 7.70 28.24
C ILE A 1218 -69.03 8.60 27.36
N ARG A 1219 -68.46 9.67 26.80
CA ARG A 1219 -69.18 10.56 25.87
C ARG A 1219 -68.26 11.11 24.80
N SER A 1220 -68.78 11.27 23.59
CA SER A 1220 -68.12 11.92 22.47
C SER A 1220 -69.09 12.87 21.78
N VAL A 1221 -68.71 14.15 21.65
CA VAL A 1221 -69.57 15.21 21.09
C VAL A 1221 -68.77 16.02 20.07
N GLU A 1222 -69.44 16.52 19.03
CA GLU A 1222 -68.89 17.53 18.12
C GLU A 1222 -69.56 18.88 18.35
N VAL A 1223 -68.76 19.95 18.37
CA VAL A 1223 -69.26 21.33 18.49
C VAL A 1223 -68.59 22.22 17.44
N ALA A 1224 -69.31 23.25 16.97
CA ALA A 1224 -68.84 24.20 15.95
C ALA A 1224 -68.40 25.55 16.52
N GLN A 1225 -68.22 25.63 17.85
CA GLN A 1225 -67.76 26.80 18.59
C GLN A 1225 -66.73 26.34 19.63
N PRO A 1226 -65.79 27.21 20.06
CA PRO A 1226 -64.77 26.85 21.05
C PRO A 1226 -65.31 26.81 22.49
N GLU A 1227 -66.55 26.35 22.65
CA GLU A 1227 -67.25 26.20 23.91
C GLU A 1227 -68.26 25.06 23.84
N TRP A 1228 -68.52 24.45 25.00
CA TRP A 1228 -69.53 23.42 25.17
C TRP A 1228 -70.09 23.46 26.59
N THR A 1229 -71.41 23.40 26.69
CA THR A 1229 -72.11 23.23 27.96
C THR A 1229 -72.46 21.77 28.13
N TYR A 1230 -71.94 21.14 29.18
CA TYR A 1230 -72.26 19.78 29.59
C TYR A 1230 -73.46 19.83 30.55
N PRO A 1231 -74.68 19.53 30.08
CA PRO A 1231 -75.88 19.77 30.87
C PRO A 1231 -75.96 18.80 32.06
N VAL A 1232 -76.53 19.25 33.17
CA VAL A 1232 -76.67 18.44 34.40
C VAL A 1232 -77.40 17.12 34.15
N ALA A 1233 -78.39 17.12 33.25
CA ALA A 1233 -79.15 15.94 32.85
C ALA A 1233 -78.30 14.85 32.16
N GLU A 1234 -77.19 15.24 31.53
CA GLU A 1234 -76.24 14.32 30.90
C GLU A 1234 -75.08 13.96 31.84
N ARG A 1235 -74.69 14.88 32.73
CA ARG A 1235 -73.60 14.66 33.72
C ARG A 1235 -73.96 13.64 34.79
N LEU A 1236 -75.20 13.70 35.31
CA LEU A 1236 -75.67 12.84 36.40
C LEU A 1236 -75.57 11.34 36.05
N PRO A 1237 -76.08 10.87 34.88
CA PRO A 1237 -75.92 9.49 34.45
C PRO A 1237 -74.47 9.06 34.21
N ASP A 1238 -73.61 9.98 33.75
CA ASP A 1238 -72.24 9.66 33.34
C ASP A 1238 -71.26 9.52 34.52
N PHE A 1239 -71.50 10.20 35.64
CA PHE A 1239 -70.55 10.27 36.76
C PHE A 1239 -71.10 9.87 38.14
N ALA A 1240 -72.38 9.52 38.27
CA ALA A 1240 -73.08 9.16 39.52
C ALA A 1240 -73.07 10.22 40.64
N SER A 1241 -72.15 11.19 40.61
CA SER A 1241 -72.09 12.38 41.44
C SER A 1241 -71.62 13.58 40.61
N LEU A 1242 -72.23 14.74 40.81
CA LEU A 1242 -71.83 16.00 40.17
C LEU A 1242 -70.52 16.58 40.71
N SER A 1243 -70.00 16.04 41.82
CA SER A 1243 -68.68 16.37 42.39
C SER A 1243 -67.54 15.47 41.88
N ALA A 1244 -67.83 14.52 41.00
CA ALA A 1244 -66.79 13.67 40.43
C ALA A 1244 -65.90 14.46 39.45
N PRO A 1245 -64.58 14.24 39.46
CA PRO A 1245 -63.69 14.88 38.49
C PRO A 1245 -63.98 14.39 37.07
N VAL A 1246 -64.03 15.33 36.13
CA VAL A 1246 -64.32 15.07 34.71
C VAL A 1246 -63.01 15.08 33.92
N ASP A 1247 -62.59 13.93 33.36
CA ASP A 1247 -61.46 13.87 32.41
C ASP A 1247 -61.97 14.37 31.05
N PHE A 1248 -61.82 15.67 30.83
CA PHE A 1248 -62.25 16.38 29.64
C PHE A 1248 -61.12 16.43 28.62
N ARG A 1249 -61.44 16.09 27.37
CA ARG A 1249 -60.52 16.20 26.24
C ARG A 1249 -61.18 16.93 25.08
N VAL A 1250 -60.45 17.81 24.42
CA VAL A 1250 -60.93 18.52 23.23
C VAL A 1250 -59.86 18.58 22.14
N ALA A 1251 -60.24 18.32 20.89
CA ALA A 1251 -59.37 18.41 19.71
C ALA A 1251 -60.12 19.08 18.57
N MET A 1252 -59.44 19.87 17.75
CA MET A 1252 -60.02 20.36 16.49
C MET A 1252 -60.05 19.24 15.45
N ILE A 1253 -61.08 19.23 14.59
CA ILE A 1253 -61.25 18.24 13.51
C ILE A 1253 -60.80 18.88 12.19
N SER A 1254 -59.91 18.19 11.49
CA SER A 1254 -59.58 18.48 10.09
C SER A 1254 -60.47 17.68 9.15
N GLY A 1255 -60.95 18.31 8.07
CA GLY A 1255 -61.61 17.60 6.98
C GLY A 1255 -60.69 16.63 6.23
N THR A 1256 -59.37 16.77 6.36
CA THR A 1256 -58.38 15.97 5.60
C THR A 1256 -57.92 14.74 6.37
N ILE A 1257 -57.64 14.86 7.68
CA ILE A 1257 -57.08 13.77 8.49
C ILE A 1257 -57.95 13.35 9.69
N GLY A 1258 -59.09 14.01 9.90
CA GLY A 1258 -59.96 13.76 11.05
C GLY A 1258 -59.51 14.51 12.30
N THR A 1259 -59.73 13.90 13.47
CA THR A 1259 -59.47 14.53 14.78
C THR A 1259 -57.98 14.78 15.01
N GLY A 1260 -57.61 16.02 15.33
CA GLY A 1260 -56.24 16.40 15.73
C GLY A 1260 -55.89 16.01 17.17
N ARG A 1261 -54.88 16.69 17.74
CA ARG A 1261 -54.41 16.37 19.10
C ARG A 1261 -55.37 16.87 20.18
N PHE A 1262 -55.72 15.97 21.11
CA PHE A 1262 -56.59 16.27 22.24
C PHE A 1262 -55.88 17.01 23.37
N ALA A 1263 -56.20 18.28 23.57
CA ALA A 1263 -55.93 18.95 24.84
C ALA A 1263 -56.72 18.25 25.96
N ARG A 1264 -56.11 18.03 27.12
CA ARG A 1264 -56.71 17.30 28.24
C ARG A 1264 -56.67 18.13 29.51
N MET A 1265 -57.77 18.14 30.25
CA MET A 1265 -57.85 18.73 31.58
C MET A 1265 -58.77 17.88 32.47
N ILE A 1266 -58.35 17.63 33.71
CA ILE A 1266 -59.24 17.09 34.73
C ILE A 1266 -59.96 18.27 35.37
N LEU A 1267 -61.27 18.36 35.16
CA LEU A 1267 -62.12 19.41 35.71
C LEU A 1267 -62.64 18.93 37.07
N SER A 1268 -62.26 19.62 38.14
CA SER A 1268 -62.71 19.36 39.51
C SER A 1268 -63.95 20.16 39.87
#